data_AF-A0A430LD37-F1
#
_entry.id   AF-A0A430LD37-F1
#
_cell.length_a   1.000
_cell.length_b   1.000
_cell.length_c   1.000
_cell.angle_alpha   90.00
_cell.angle_beta   90.00
_cell.angle_gamma   90.00
#
_symmetry.space_group_name_H-M   'P 1'
#
loop_
_entity.id
_entity.type
_entity.pdbx_description
1 polymer ?
#
loop_
_entity_poly.entity_id
_entity_poly.type
_entity_poly.pdbx_seq_one_letter_code
_entity_poly.pdbx_strand_id
1 'polypeptide(L)'
;MRELKYLSDNEDSELEIVSSLYRRLDAMSNSLPANAREDIKSGFVNKNLIYVEKGGHGAWHQVSKCLWASENELPGWAIIKPYYKSLYKFFVEFLGVKTLTLELVYGELDRLGSSSDTTREQIEPNIWILNSYIAEGFLPPDANMLLGKRIFPVRYPDGHVQLEKATMEFAVVDRAQLGDIFKPMARTLDFDLDQVRRLGPTMSWLGLGTRYLSEAVQEVSRVQGASKEPLSTPARSIKPRAHAFYRIAYHYNSPRLNEGARALCEILKNAQVYETDGIAATLYINQDDRERSYEKGQSDLHIEEEEGQLNIFVPRDKRSQEACYARKLPLGLFRWLMTPSDGRRVELNEKGLRVTASVLNSSRFVLSDILEDEGIAAGELEDDYEEVEEPEETPNVEGAQAIEPHVAEESHVVGDVVDSSGQDPIAATALAKAEAEGTPDLEVLVSSQLALSSRQEPVHGPFLTPSLVSRDAATGLPVSHQPAQSRRLSGSDLAQDVSYIHARSDFAITGQRPMIQPILASPALANQEAARYQALLERIVTAARTTPRLPSEGTYNMTGLSLALNDLMGHNSYDGLDRFSRFRPSSQRDRMIGAAGELYVFELLKNLSPELPGFSLENWRSTIRSYVSVHPDYTDIHPWNHRETSDLEYDDSEGALTELMIDNGYLERDIWENKKPKYYLEVKTTTGPCEAPFYMSKSQYRLIHECQDSMDKIYVVFRVYEVEKAEVQLRVYVNPARLEGSGRLVYTAETWSVRPGSGA
;
A
#
# COMPACT_ATOMS: atom_id res chain seq x y z
N MET A 1 -41.15 19.62 -25.87
CA MET A 1 -40.84 20.93 -25.25
C MET A 1 -41.97 21.54 -24.44
N ARG A 2 -43.11 21.99 -25.01
CA ARG A 2 -44.19 22.62 -24.20
C ARG A 2 -44.73 21.68 -23.11
N GLU A 3 -45.02 20.44 -23.51
CA GLU A 3 -45.44 19.33 -22.64
C GLU A 3 -44.41 19.01 -21.54
N LEU A 4 -43.13 18.87 -21.91
CA LEU A 4 -42.02 18.68 -20.96
C LEU A 4 -41.89 19.85 -19.96
N LYS A 5 -42.13 21.09 -20.39
CA LYS A 5 -42.19 22.26 -19.49
C LYS A 5 -43.40 22.17 -18.55
N TYR A 6 -44.57 21.80 -19.05
CA TYR A 6 -45.76 21.60 -18.22
C TYR A 6 -45.55 20.52 -17.15
N LEU A 7 -44.97 19.37 -17.50
CA LEU A 7 -44.62 18.31 -16.53
C LEU A 7 -43.61 18.81 -15.47
N SER A 8 -42.56 19.52 -15.89
CA SER A 8 -41.58 20.15 -14.99
C SER A 8 -42.19 21.26 -14.11
N ASP A 9 -43.16 22.02 -14.62
CA ASP A 9 -43.77 23.17 -13.93
C ASP A 9 -44.91 22.76 -12.97
N ASN A 10 -45.34 21.47 -12.96
CA ASN A 10 -46.32 20.91 -12.02
C ASN A 10 -45.73 19.87 -11.04
N GLU A 11 -44.46 19.48 -11.19
CA GLU A 11 -43.73 18.46 -10.41
C GLU A 11 -44.31 17.02 -10.44
N ASP A 12 -45.52 16.81 -10.96
CA ASP A 12 -46.16 15.51 -11.20
C ASP A 12 -45.72 14.90 -12.55
N SER A 13 -45.14 13.69 -12.53
CA SER A 13 -44.54 13.02 -13.70
C SER A 13 -44.22 11.54 -13.46
N GLU A 14 -44.35 10.72 -14.51
CA GLU A 14 -43.86 9.33 -14.54
C GLU A 14 -42.63 9.22 -15.46
N LEU A 15 -41.62 8.46 -15.04
CA LEU A 15 -40.40 8.24 -15.83
C LEU A 15 -40.65 7.73 -17.25
N GLU A 16 -41.63 6.85 -17.46
CA GLU A 16 -41.91 6.31 -18.79
C GLU A 16 -42.43 7.40 -19.76
N ILE A 17 -43.37 8.23 -19.30
CA ILE A 17 -43.89 9.37 -20.07
C ILE A 17 -42.74 10.29 -20.46
N VAL A 18 -41.93 10.71 -19.49
CA VAL A 18 -40.83 11.65 -19.68
C VAL A 18 -39.71 11.05 -20.56
N SER A 19 -39.37 9.77 -20.37
CA SER A 19 -38.45 9.02 -21.24
C SER A 19 -38.95 8.96 -22.68
N SER A 20 -40.27 8.80 -22.90
CA SER A 20 -40.86 8.84 -24.24
C SER A 20 -40.71 10.22 -24.91
N LEU A 21 -40.81 11.31 -24.13
CA LEU A 21 -40.64 12.68 -24.64
C LEU A 21 -39.19 12.96 -25.02
N TYR A 22 -38.21 12.48 -24.24
CA TYR A 22 -36.79 12.58 -24.62
C TYR A 22 -36.46 11.78 -25.89
N ARG A 23 -36.99 10.54 -26.04
CA ARG A 23 -36.82 9.75 -27.28
C ARG A 23 -37.37 10.47 -28.51
N ARG A 24 -38.52 11.16 -28.40
CA ARG A 24 -39.07 11.99 -29.49
C ARG A 24 -38.19 13.21 -29.78
N LEU A 25 -37.69 13.89 -28.75
CA LEU A 25 -36.79 15.04 -28.91
C LEU A 25 -35.45 14.66 -29.54
N ASP A 26 -34.88 13.51 -29.18
CA ASP A 26 -33.68 12.94 -29.78
C ASP A 26 -33.87 12.62 -31.27
N ALA A 27 -34.91 11.87 -31.61
CA ALA A 27 -35.26 11.54 -33.00
C ALA A 27 -35.51 12.79 -33.87
N MET A 28 -36.07 13.85 -33.30
CA MET A 28 -36.26 15.14 -33.98
C MET A 28 -34.99 16.02 -34.01
N SER A 29 -34.07 15.86 -33.05
CA SER A 29 -32.91 16.76 -32.90
C SER A 29 -32.05 16.84 -34.16
N ASN A 30 -31.89 15.72 -34.87
CA ASN A 30 -31.08 15.59 -36.08
C ASN A 30 -31.74 16.20 -37.34
N SER A 31 -33.08 16.36 -37.36
CA SER A 31 -33.83 16.90 -38.50
C SER A 31 -34.27 18.37 -38.32
N LEU A 32 -34.08 18.95 -37.13
CA LEU A 32 -34.51 20.31 -36.82
C LEU A 32 -33.56 21.40 -37.35
N PRO A 33 -34.11 22.56 -37.80
CA PRO A 33 -33.34 23.77 -38.09
C PRO A 33 -32.44 24.20 -36.93
N ALA A 34 -31.34 24.91 -37.24
CA ALA A 34 -30.32 25.27 -36.25
C ALA A 34 -30.87 26.14 -35.10
N ASN A 35 -31.74 27.11 -35.40
CA ASN A 35 -32.42 27.92 -34.38
C ASN A 35 -33.33 27.07 -33.48
N ALA A 36 -34.12 26.16 -34.05
CA ALA A 36 -35.00 25.27 -33.28
C ALA A 36 -34.22 24.28 -32.40
N ARG A 37 -33.01 23.86 -32.82
CA ARG A 37 -32.08 23.10 -31.97
C ARG A 37 -31.57 23.96 -30.81
N GLU A 38 -31.22 25.22 -31.06
CA GLU A 38 -30.71 26.12 -30.02
C GLU A 38 -31.80 26.51 -29.01
N ASP A 39 -33.04 26.75 -29.46
CA ASP A 39 -34.22 26.96 -28.60
C ASP A 39 -34.45 25.76 -27.65
N ILE A 40 -34.16 24.53 -28.10
CA ILE A 40 -34.21 23.33 -27.26
C ILE A 40 -33.06 23.34 -26.25
N LYS A 41 -31.80 23.48 -26.69
CA LYS A 41 -30.62 23.51 -25.79
C LYS A 41 -30.76 24.58 -24.72
N SER A 42 -30.99 25.83 -25.13
CA SER A 42 -31.25 26.96 -24.24
C SER A 42 -32.46 26.72 -23.33
N GLY A 43 -33.47 25.96 -23.78
CA GLY A 43 -34.58 25.51 -22.94
C GLY A 43 -34.18 24.58 -21.80
N PHE A 44 -33.28 23.62 -22.05
CA PHE A 44 -32.76 22.67 -21.04
C PHE A 44 -31.67 23.26 -20.13
N VAL A 45 -30.91 24.25 -20.62
CA VAL A 45 -29.91 24.96 -19.81
C VAL A 45 -30.56 25.89 -18.79
N ASN A 46 -31.64 26.60 -19.17
CA ASN A 46 -32.27 27.64 -18.34
C ASN A 46 -33.50 27.17 -17.52
N LYS A 47 -33.94 25.92 -17.65
CA LYS A 47 -35.03 25.32 -16.85
C LYS A 47 -34.67 23.92 -16.36
N ASN A 48 -35.34 23.47 -15.32
CA ASN A 48 -35.17 22.16 -14.71
C ASN A 48 -35.81 21.05 -15.57
N LEU A 49 -35.33 20.82 -16.80
CA LEU A 49 -35.99 19.93 -17.77
C LEU A 49 -35.42 18.50 -17.84
N ILE A 50 -34.58 18.09 -16.89
CA ILE A 50 -34.06 16.71 -16.79
C ILE A 50 -34.63 16.03 -15.54
N TYR A 51 -35.50 15.04 -15.74
CA TYR A 51 -36.17 14.29 -14.67
C TYR A 51 -35.35 13.06 -14.23
N VAL A 52 -35.30 12.78 -12.93
CA VAL A 52 -34.63 11.61 -12.34
C VAL A 52 -35.45 11.09 -11.16
N GLU A 53 -35.65 9.76 -11.06
CA GLU A 53 -36.35 9.13 -9.94
C GLU A 53 -35.39 8.45 -8.97
N LYS A 54 -35.27 8.95 -7.73
CA LYS A 54 -34.45 8.35 -6.68
C LYS A 54 -35.34 7.82 -5.55
N GLY A 55 -35.26 6.52 -5.28
CA GLY A 55 -35.98 5.89 -4.16
C GLY A 55 -37.51 5.95 -4.27
N GLY A 56 -38.06 6.06 -5.49
CA GLY A 56 -39.51 6.23 -5.72
C GLY A 56 -39.99 7.68 -5.74
N HIS A 57 -39.09 8.66 -5.60
CA HIS A 57 -39.42 10.09 -5.72
C HIS A 57 -38.74 10.72 -6.94
N GLY A 58 -39.53 11.38 -7.78
CA GLY A 58 -39.07 12.15 -8.93
C GLY A 58 -38.48 13.50 -8.54
N ALA A 59 -37.47 13.95 -9.27
CA ALA A 59 -36.87 15.27 -9.15
C ALA A 59 -36.49 15.85 -10.52
N TRP A 60 -36.68 17.16 -10.69
CA TRP A 60 -36.42 17.89 -11.92
C TRP A 60 -35.15 18.76 -11.79
N HIS A 61 -34.20 18.58 -12.72
CA HIS A 61 -32.85 19.14 -12.68
C HIS A 61 -32.48 19.93 -13.94
N GLN A 62 -31.53 20.86 -13.81
CA GLN A 62 -30.91 21.56 -14.94
C GLN A 62 -29.73 20.74 -15.51
N VAL A 63 -29.38 20.95 -16.78
CA VAL A 63 -28.17 20.39 -17.42
C VAL A 63 -26.91 20.60 -16.55
N SER A 64 -26.79 21.77 -15.93
CA SER A 64 -25.68 22.18 -15.05
C SER A 64 -25.52 21.34 -13.77
N LYS A 65 -26.57 20.58 -13.38
CA LYS A 65 -26.63 19.71 -12.20
C LYS A 65 -26.76 18.23 -12.54
N CYS A 66 -26.73 17.87 -13.82
CA CYS A 66 -26.75 16.50 -14.27
C CYS A 66 -25.33 16.02 -14.61
N LEU A 67 -25.08 14.75 -14.32
CA LEU A 67 -23.88 14.02 -14.68
C LEU A 67 -24.31 12.75 -15.42
N TRP A 68 -23.68 12.43 -16.55
CA TRP A 68 -24.04 11.25 -17.32
C TRP A 68 -23.91 9.99 -16.47
N ALA A 69 -22.72 9.76 -15.91
CA ALA A 69 -22.41 8.58 -15.12
C ALA A 69 -21.42 8.89 -14.00
N SER A 70 -21.59 8.19 -12.89
CA SER A 70 -20.62 8.02 -11.79
C SER A 70 -20.86 6.62 -11.20
N GLU A 71 -19.82 6.01 -10.63
CA GLU A 71 -19.97 4.75 -9.88
C GLU A 71 -20.39 5.00 -8.42
N ASN A 72 -20.07 6.19 -7.90
CA ASN A 72 -20.46 6.65 -6.57
C ASN A 72 -21.57 7.70 -6.66
N GLU A 73 -22.44 7.80 -5.65
CA GLU A 73 -23.33 8.95 -5.54
C GLU A 73 -22.52 10.22 -5.25
N LEU A 74 -22.80 11.29 -5.99
CA LEU A 74 -22.14 12.58 -5.84
C LEU A 74 -23.16 13.62 -5.35
N PRO A 75 -23.05 14.12 -4.10
CA PRO A 75 -23.99 15.09 -3.57
C PRO A 75 -24.08 16.35 -4.44
N GLY A 76 -25.32 16.75 -4.77
CA GLY A 76 -25.61 17.87 -5.67
C GLY A 76 -25.60 17.53 -7.16
N TRP A 77 -25.35 16.27 -7.56
CA TRP A 77 -25.39 15.79 -8.95
C TRP A 77 -26.48 14.73 -9.17
N ALA A 78 -27.26 14.91 -10.22
CA ALA A 78 -28.22 13.92 -10.70
C ALA A 78 -27.56 12.98 -11.74
N ILE A 79 -27.47 11.67 -11.43
CA ILE A 79 -26.82 10.68 -12.31
C ILE A 79 -27.83 10.11 -13.31
N ILE A 80 -27.69 10.39 -14.61
CA ILE A 80 -28.78 10.17 -15.58
C ILE A 80 -28.70 8.87 -16.42
N LYS A 81 -27.52 8.26 -16.57
CA LYS A 81 -27.30 7.01 -17.33
C LYS A 81 -28.21 5.83 -16.92
N PRO A 82 -28.56 5.60 -15.64
CA PRO A 82 -29.44 4.48 -15.26
C PRO A 82 -30.81 4.54 -15.95
N TYR A 83 -31.37 5.75 -16.08
CA TYR A 83 -32.73 6.00 -16.56
C TYR A 83 -32.79 6.16 -18.09
N TYR A 84 -31.72 6.70 -18.70
CA TYR A 84 -31.71 7.11 -20.11
C TYR A 84 -30.54 6.52 -20.91
N LYS A 85 -30.06 5.32 -20.56
CA LYS A 85 -28.89 4.63 -21.14
C LYS A 85 -28.76 4.71 -22.68
N SER A 86 -29.87 4.64 -23.42
CA SER A 86 -29.90 4.70 -24.89
C SER A 86 -29.76 6.12 -25.48
N LEU A 87 -29.97 7.16 -24.68
CA LEU A 87 -30.03 8.58 -25.10
C LEU A 87 -28.71 9.33 -24.84
N TYR A 88 -27.57 8.63 -24.87
CA TYR A 88 -26.23 9.23 -24.66
C TYR A 88 -26.00 10.45 -25.57
N LYS A 89 -26.34 10.31 -26.86
CA LYS A 89 -26.17 11.38 -27.86
C LYS A 89 -27.03 12.59 -27.53
N PHE A 90 -28.29 12.38 -27.16
CA PHE A 90 -29.18 13.46 -26.78
C PHE A 90 -28.67 14.22 -25.55
N PHE A 91 -28.30 13.52 -24.48
CA PHE A 91 -27.92 14.18 -23.23
C PHE A 91 -26.50 14.74 -23.25
N VAL A 92 -25.52 13.99 -23.75
CA VAL A 92 -24.10 14.39 -23.71
C VAL A 92 -23.70 15.18 -24.95
N GLU A 93 -23.86 14.60 -26.15
CA GLU A 93 -23.42 15.25 -27.41
C GLU A 93 -24.29 16.47 -27.79
N PHE A 94 -25.62 16.39 -27.58
CA PHE A 94 -26.56 17.45 -27.97
C PHE A 94 -26.86 18.44 -26.83
N LEU A 95 -27.27 18.00 -25.64
CA LEU A 95 -27.60 18.90 -24.52
C LEU A 95 -26.38 19.36 -23.70
N GLY A 96 -25.23 18.69 -23.79
CA GLY A 96 -24.02 19.07 -23.04
C GLY A 96 -24.02 18.68 -21.56
N VAL A 97 -24.76 17.63 -21.17
CA VAL A 97 -24.65 17.03 -19.82
C VAL A 97 -23.25 16.47 -19.63
N LYS A 98 -22.61 16.86 -18.52
CA LYS A 98 -21.22 16.52 -18.22
C LYS A 98 -21.00 15.03 -18.03
N THR A 99 -19.83 14.54 -18.42
CA THR A 99 -19.26 13.27 -17.92
C THR A 99 -18.42 13.51 -16.67
N LEU A 100 -18.18 12.47 -15.88
CA LEU A 100 -17.21 12.53 -14.79
C LEU A 100 -15.80 12.60 -15.38
N THR A 101 -15.03 13.61 -15.00
CA THR A 101 -13.63 13.82 -15.41
C THR A 101 -12.82 14.35 -14.23
N LEU A 102 -11.49 14.27 -14.31
CA LEU A 102 -10.59 14.78 -13.27
C LEU A 102 -10.79 16.28 -13.03
N GLU A 103 -10.92 17.08 -14.09
CA GLU A 103 -11.10 18.53 -14.03
C GLU A 103 -12.41 18.91 -13.34
N LEU A 104 -13.47 18.11 -13.53
CA LEU A 104 -14.75 18.32 -12.87
C LEU A 104 -14.67 18.07 -11.36
N VAL A 105 -14.01 16.98 -10.95
CA VAL A 105 -13.84 16.60 -9.52
C VAL A 105 -12.93 17.59 -8.81
N TYR A 106 -11.81 17.96 -9.45
CA TYR A 106 -10.87 18.96 -8.97
C TYR A 106 -11.55 20.35 -8.83
N GLY A 107 -12.36 20.75 -9.81
CA GLY A 107 -13.14 21.99 -9.76
C GLY A 107 -14.29 21.98 -8.74
N GLU A 108 -14.90 20.83 -8.45
CA GLU A 108 -15.89 20.72 -7.36
C GLU A 108 -15.23 20.72 -5.98
N LEU A 109 -14.06 20.12 -5.79
CA LEU A 109 -13.28 20.26 -4.56
C LEU A 109 -12.85 21.71 -4.31
N ASP A 110 -12.50 22.45 -5.37
CA ASP A 110 -12.26 23.90 -5.29
C ASP A 110 -13.52 24.66 -4.84
N ARG A 111 -14.65 24.43 -5.51
CA ARG A 111 -15.92 25.12 -5.26
C ARG A 111 -16.48 24.82 -3.87
N LEU A 112 -16.48 23.55 -3.46
CA LEU A 112 -16.94 23.10 -2.14
C LEU A 112 -15.99 23.59 -1.04
N GLY A 113 -14.68 23.39 -1.21
CA GLY A 113 -13.67 23.83 -0.24
C GLY A 113 -13.48 25.35 -0.14
N SER A 114 -14.14 26.13 -1.00
CA SER A 114 -14.26 27.59 -0.90
C SER A 114 -15.48 28.06 -0.11
N SER A 115 -16.43 27.19 0.22
CA SER A 115 -17.63 27.54 0.98
C SER A 115 -17.44 27.38 2.50
N SER A 116 -18.18 28.17 3.28
CA SER A 116 -18.34 27.96 4.73
C SER A 116 -19.21 26.74 5.03
N ASP A 117 -20.29 26.58 4.27
CA ASP A 117 -21.45 25.75 4.63
C ASP A 117 -21.34 24.31 4.12
N THR A 118 -20.23 23.99 3.45
CA THR A 118 -19.95 22.65 2.92
C THR A 118 -19.77 21.64 4.05
N THR A 119 -20.37 20.46 3.88
CA THR A 119 -20.29 19.36 4.86
C THR A 119 -19.31 18.27 4.42
N ARG A 120 -18.89 17.40 5.34
CA ARG A 120 -17.98 16.28 5.07
C ARG A 120 -18.53 15.39 3.96
N GLU A 121 -19.83 15.10 4.00
CA GLU A 121 -20.52 14.17 3.11
C GLU A 121 -20.47 14.64 1.66
N GLN A 122 -20.39 15.95 1.42
CA GLN A 122 -20.23 16.55 0.09
C GLN A 122 -18.78 16.46 -0.43
N ILE A 123 -17.80 16.56 0.47
CA ILE A 123 -16.37 16.58 0.12
C ILE A 123 -15.80 15.18 -0.05
N GLU A 124 -16.07 14.26 0.89
CA GLU A 124 -15.41 12.96 0.95
C GLU A 124 -15.57 12.11 -0.34
N PRO A 125 -16.75 12.01 -0.98
CA PRO A 125 -16.89 11.31 -2.26
C PRO A 125 -16.00 11.89 -3.38
N ASN A 126 -15.80 13.21 -3.39
CA ASN A 126 -14.95 13.86 -4.38
C ASN A 126 -13.45 13.60 -4.09
N ILE A 127 -13.03 13.52 -2.82
CA ILE A 127 -11.67 13.08 -2.44
C ILE A 127 -11.42 11.64 -2.88
N TRP A 128 -12.39 10.73 -2.72
CA TRP A 128 -12.26 9.34 -3.15
C TRP A 128 -12.13 9.20 -4.67
N ILE A 129 -12.87 9.98 -5.46
CA ILE A 129 -12.78 9.95 -6.93
C ILE A 129 -11.46 10.61 -7.41
N LEU A 130 -11.03 11.70 -6.77
CA LEU A 130 -9.71 12.29 -7.00
C LEU A 130 -8.60 11.25 -6.78
N ASN A 131 -8.70 10.49 -5.69
CA ASN A 131 -7.74 9.44 -5.36
C ASN A 131 -7.73 8.30 -6.39
N SER A 132 -8.87 7.91 -6.97
CA SER A 132 -8.87 6.93 -8.07
C SER A 132 -8.18 7.45 -9.33
N TYR A 133 -8.39 8.71 -9.72
CA TYR A 133 -7.68 9.29 -10.88
C TYR A 133 -6.16 9.35 -10.64
N ILE A 134 -5.73 9.80 -9.45
CA ILE A 134 -4.30 9.85 -9.08
C ILE A 134 -3.69 8.43 -9.05
N ALA A 135 -4.41 7.43 -8.54
CA ALA A 135 -3.96 6.03 -8.52
C ALA A 135 -3.80 5.41 -9.92
N GLU A 136 -4.55 5.89 -10.92
CA GLU A 136 -4.38 5.48 -12.31
C GLU A 136 -3.28 6.26 -13.05
N GLY A 137 -2.78 7.35 -12.45
CA GLY A 137 -1.70 8.20 -12.97
C GLY A 137 -2.14 9.55 -13.52
N PHE A 138 -3.43 9.88 -13.44
CA PHE A 138 -3.97 11.18 -13.86
C PHE A 138 -3.79 12.20 -12.72
N LEU A 139 -2.69 12.96 -12.78
CA LEU A 139 -2.36 13.96 -11.76
C LEU A 139 -3.10 15.29 -12.00
N PRO A 140 -3.73 15.89 -10.97
CA PRO A 140 -4.29 17.24 -11.06
C PRO A 140 -3.19 18.32 -11.19
N PRO A 141 -3.52 19.49 -11.76
CA PRO A 141 -2.51 20.46 -12.20
C PRO A 141 -1.80 21.22 -11.06
N ASP A 142 -2.41 21.37 -9.89
CA ASP A 142 -1.79 22.02 -8.72
C ASP A 142 -2.29 21.45 -7.39
N ALA A 143 -1.38 21.05 -6.51
CA ALA A 143 -1.70 20.66 -5.14
C ALA A 143 -1.99 21.88 -4.25
N ASN A 144 -1.30 23.00 -4.48
CA ASN A 144 -1.35 24.19 -3.61
C ASN A 144 -2.75 24.81 -3.56
N MET A 145 -3.43 24.86 -4.71
CA MET A 145 -4.83 25.27 -4.82
C MET A 145 -5.72 24.52 -3.83
N LEU A 146 -5.63 23.17 -3.76
CA LEU A 146 -6.44 22.36 -2.85
C LEU A 146 -5.96 22.40 -1.40
N LEU A 147 -4.64 22.50 -1.15
CA LEU A 147 -4.07 22.70 0.19
C LEU A 147 -4.63 23.98 0.87
N GLY A 148 -4.94 25.02 0.08
CA GLY A 148 -5.56 26.27 0.55
C GLY A 148 -7.07 26.22 0.82
N LYS A 149 -7.75 25.08 0.60
CA LYS A 149 -9.21 24.93 0.63
C LYS A 149 -9.67 24.10 1.83
N ARG A 150 -10.90 24.34 2.29
CA ARG A 150 -11.54 23.62 3.41
C ARG A 150 -12.05 22.24 2.96
N ILE A 151 -11.13 21.33 2.70
CA ILE A 151 -11.45 19.96 2.24
C ILE A 151 -10.97 18.86 3.20
N PHE A 152 -10.17 19.19 4.21
CA PHE A 152 -9.59 18.20 5.12
C PHE A 152 -10.50 18.02 6.34
N PRO A 153 -11.18 16.88 6.54
CA PRO A 153 -11.94 16.65 7.76
C PRO A 153 -10.96 16.47 8.93
N VAL A 154 -10.87 17.43 9.83
CA VAL A 154 -9.96 17.41 10.98
C VAL A 154 -10.76 17.20 12.26
N ARG A 155 -10.42 16.15 13.00
CA ARG A 155 -10.88 15.86 14.36
C ARG A 155 -10.05 16.65 15.36
N TYR A 156 -10.73 17.31 16.28
CA TYR A 156 -10.15 18.03 17.41
C TYR A 156 -10.09 17.15 18.67
N PRO A 157 -9.25 17.48 19.68
CA PRO A 157 -9.07 16.68 20.90
C PRO A 157 -10.34 16.45 21.73
N ASP A 158 -11.35 17.33 21.62
CA ASP A 158 -12.69 17.20 22.23
C ASP A 158 -13.64 16.28 21.46
N GLY A 159 -13.21 15.76 20.30
CA GLY A 159 -13.95 14.84 19.45
C GLY A 159 -14.78 15.50 18.34
N HIS A 160 -14.88 16.82 18.24
CA HIS A 160 -15.59 17.46 17.12
C HIS A 160 -14.77 17.37 15.83
N VAL A 161 -15.46 17.45 14.68
CA VAL A 161 -14.83 17.33 13.34
C VAL A 161 -15.25 18.52 12.49
N GLN A 162 -14.29 19.20 11.88
CA GLN A 162 -14.51 20.36 11.01
C GLN A 162 -13.69 20.23 9.72
N LEU A 163 -14.22 20.73 8.60
CA LEU A 163 -13.44 20.86 7.37
C LEU A 163 -12.45 22.02 7.49
N GLU A 164 -11.18 21.71 7.35
CA GLU A 164 -10.04 22.62 7.51
C GLU A 164 -9.15 22.68 6.26
N LYS A 165 -8.22 23.65 6.27
CA LYS A 165 -7.17 23.82 5.27
C LYS A 165 -5.90 23.09 5.69
N ALA A 166 -5.06 22.69 4.73
CA ALA A 166 -3.73 22.15 5.04
C ALA A 166 -2.77 23.20 5.63
N THR A 167 -3.10 24.50 5.57
CA THR A 167 -2.40 25.55 6.31
C THR A 167 -2.59 25.47 7.83
N MET A 168 -3.54 24.67 8.34
CA MET A 168 -3.61 24.29 9.74
C MET A 168 -2.79 23.02 9.98
N GLU A 169 -2.14 22.90 11.14
CA GLU A 169 -1.40 21.69 11.50
C GLU A 169 -2.31 20.60 12.05
N PHE A 170 -2.25 19.41 11.46
CA PHE A 170 -2.92 18.21 11.93
C PHE A 170 -2.03 17.00 11.59
N ALA A 171 -2.16 15.93 12.37
CA ALA A 171 -1.48 14.67 12.08
C ALA A 171 -2.38 13.70 11.30
N VAL A 172 -1.79 12.75 10.57
CA VAL A 172 -2.49 11.71 9.81
C VAL A 172 -2.23 10.35 10.47
N VAL A 173 -3.28 9.58 10.75
CA VAL A 173 -3.20 8.41 11.62
C VAL A 173 -2.86 7.14 10.83
N ASP A 174 -1.56 6.88 10.64
CA ASP A 174 -1.03 5.67 9.99
C ASP A 174 -0.71 4.52 10.96
N ARG A 175 -0.70 4.78 12.28
CA ARG A 175 -0.53 3.76 13.33
C ARG A 175 -1.65 3.85 14.34
N ALA A 176 -2.36 2.74 14.57
CA ALA A 176 -3.43 2.66 15.57
C ALA A 176 -2.95 3.12 16.96
N GLN A 177 -1.87 2.53 17.47
CA GLN A 177 -1.29 2.84 18.79
C GLN A 177 -0.95 4.33 18.98
N LEU A 178 -0.39 5.00 17.95
CA LEU A 178 -0.12 6.44 18.03
C LEU A 178 -1.41 7.25 17.92
N GLY A 179 -2.38 6.78 17.12
CA GLY A 179 -3.72 7.36 17.05
C GLY A 179 -4.45 7.34 18.40
N ASP A 180 -4.41 6.21 19.10
CA ASP A 180 -5.08 6.04 20.39
C ASP A 180 -4.46 6.94 21.48
N ILE A 181 -3.13 7.14 21.42
CA ILE A 181 -2.39 8.06 22.30
C ILE A 181 -2.68 9.53 21.95
N PHE A 182 -2.62 9.91 20.67
CA PHE A 182 -2.59 11.32 20.27
C PHE A 182 -3.95 11.91 19.88
N LYS A 183 -4.96 11.13 19.45
CA LYS A 183 -6.31 11.66 19.15
C LYS A 183 -6.95 12.43 20.33
N PRO A 184 -6.83 12.01 21.61
CA PRO A 184 -7.38 12.76 22.74
C PRO A 184 -6.63 14.06 23.08
N MET A 185 -5.49 14.34 22.43
CA MET A 185 -4.63 15.47 22.78
C MET A 185 -4.13 16.33 21.59
N ALA A 186 -4.30 15.88 20.34
CA ALA A 186 -3.81 16.55 19.14
C ALA A 186 -4.87 16.53 18.01
N ARG A 187 -4.80 17.51 17.09
CA ARG A 187 -5.67 17.51 15.90
C ARG A 187 -5.22 16.42 14.94
N THR A 188 -6.17 15.64 14.44
CA THR A 188 -5.92 14.51 13.52
C THR A 188 -6.84 14.57 12.31
N LEU A 189 -6.37 14.11 11.16
CA LEU A 189 -7.21 13.93 9.97
C LEU A 189 -8.19 12.78 10.23
N ASP A 190 -9.49 13.03 10.07
CA ASP A 190 -10.57 12.15 10.53
C ASP A 190 -10.95 11.06 9.51
N PHE A 191 -9.95 10.30 9.09
CA PHE A 191 -10.09 9.06 8.34
C PHE A 191 -9.65 7.89 9.23
N ASP A 192 -10.27 6.72 9.08
CA ASP A 192 -9.79 5.50 9.73
C ASP A 192 -8.49 4.97 9.08
N LEU A 193 -7.89 3.95 9.67
CA LEU A 193 -6.59 3.42 9.23
C LEU A 193 -6.62 2.81 7.82
N ASP A 194 -7.72 2.18 7.39
CA ASP A 194 -7.87 1.68 6.02
C ASP A 194 -8.14 2.82 5.04
N GLN A 195 -8.95 3.80 5.45
CA GLN A 195 -9.18 5.01 4.67
C GLN A 195 -7.87 5.77 4.42
N VAL A 196 -7.07 6.01 5.46
CA VAL A 196 -5.74 6.65 5.37
C VAL A 196 -4.81 5.87 4.44
N ARG A 197 -4.74 4.54 4.57
CA ARG A 197 -3.95 3.66 3.69
C ARG A 197 -4.37 3.81 2.22
N ARG A 198 -5.68 3.73 1.94
CA ARG A 198 -6.22 3.78 0.57
C ARG A 198 -6.18 5.16 -0.05
N LEU A 199 -6.16 6.23 0.74
CA LEU A 199 -5.94 7.61 0.30
C LEU A 199 -4.45 7.96 0.08
N GLY A 200 -3.53 7.00 0.27
CA GLY A 200 -2.09 7.17 0.05
C GLY A 200 -1.71 7.92 -1.24
N PRO A 201 -2.29 7.63 -2.43
CA PRO A 201 -2.04 8.37 -3.66
C PRO A 201 -2.34 9.88 -3.53
N THR A 202 -3.52 10.26 -3.03
CA THR A 202 -3.86 11.67 -2.77
C THR A 202 -2.99 12.30 -1.68
N MET A 203 -2.69 11.58 -0.59
CA MET A 203 -1.86 12.11 0.51
C MET A 203 -0.40 12.37 0.07
N SER A 204 0.14 11.50 -0.79
CA SER A 204 1.46 11.65 -1.41
C SER A 204 1.48 12.83 -2.39
N TRP A 205 0.51 12.90 -3.31
CA TRP A 205 0.40 14.01 -4.28
C TRP A 205 0.20 15.39 -3.61
N LEU A 206 -0.52 15.44 -2.49
CA LEU A 206 -0.68 16.64 -1.66
C LEU A 206 0.56 16.98 -0.80
N GLY A 207 1.60 16.15 -0.78
CA GLY A 207 2.81 16.38 0.01
C GLY A 207 2.60 16.26 1.53
N LEU A 208 1.56 15.56 1.99
CA LEU A 208 1.19 15.49 3.41
C LEU A 208 1.95 14.41 4.21
N GLY A 209 2.92 13.73 3.60
CA GLY A 209 3.62 12.57 4.20
C GLY A 209 4.30 12.87 5.54
N THR A 210 4.90 14.05 5.71
CA THR A 210 5.54 14.48 6.98
C THR A 210 4.56 14.64 8.15
N ARG A 211 3.25 14.56 7.90
CA ARG A 211 2.19 14.63 8.91
C ARG A 211 1.73 13.26 9.42
N TYR A 212 2.16 12.15 8.80
CA TYR A 212 1.90 10.83 9.36
C TYR A 212 2.45 10.72 10.77
N LEU A 213 1.71 10.08 11.68
CA LEU A 213 2.13 9.96 13.08
C LEU A 213 3.46 9.19 13.23
N SER A 214 3.82 8.29 12.31
CA SER A 214 5.15 7.67 12.28
C SER A 214 6.31 8.66 12.13
N GLU A 215 6.11 9.78 11.41
CA GLU A 215 7.15 10.77 11.10
C GLU A 215 7.08 12.01 12.01
N ALA A 216 5.86 12.42 12.36
CA ALA A 216 5.59 13.57 13.20
C ALA A 216 5.88 13.31 14.69
N VAL A 217 5.71 12.06 15.17
CA VAL A 217 5.97 11.71 16.57
C VAL A 217 7.46 11.40 16.79
N GLN A 218 8.08 12.09 17.75
CA GLN A 218 9.42 11.80 18.21
C GLN A 218 9.38 10.93 19.47
N GLU A 219 9.93 9.71 19.41
CA GLU A 219 10.22 8.92 20.62
C GLU A 219 11.59 9.30 21.16
N VAL A 220 11.64 9.76 22.41
CA VAL A 220 12.88 9.97 23.18
C VAL A 220 12.87 8.99 24.34
N SER A 221 13.76 7.99 24.33
CA SER A 221 13.92 7.06 25.45
C SER A 221 14.79 7.64 26.57
N ARG A 222 14.72 7.03 27.76
CA ARG A 222 15.55 7.33 28.93
C ARG A 222 15.72 6.08 29.79
N VAL A 223 16.89 5.90 30.40
CA VAL A 223 17.10 4.85 31.41
C VAL A 223 16.47 5.27 32.74
N GLN A 224 15.85 4.31 33.45
CA GLN A 224 15.27 4.48 34.77
C GLN A 224 15.87 3.45 35.75
N GLY A 225 16.34 3.93 36.91
CA GLY A 225 16.92 3.09 37.95
C GLY A 225 18.40 2.75 37.74
N ALA A 226 19.01 2.14 38.76
CA ALA A 226 20.45 1.87 38.81
C ALA A 226 20.88 0.50 38.23
N SER A 227 19.93 -0.29 37.72
CA SER A 227 20.18 -1.62 37.15
C SER A 227 20.73 -1.52 35.72
N LYS A 228 21.99 -1.08 35.56
CA LYS A 228 22.78 -1.22 34.33
C LYS A 228 23.71 -2.44 34.48
N GLU A 229 23.41 -3.58 33.85
CA GLU A 229 24.27 -4.78 33.84
C GLU A 229 24.99 -4.94 32.48
N PRO A 230 26.22 -5.47 32.41
CA PRO A 230 26.87 -5.78 31.13
C PRO A 230 26.09 -6.82 30.31
N LEU A 231 26.10 -6.67 28.97
CA LEU A 231 25.47 -7.62 28.04
C LEU A 231 25.94 -9.07 28.28
N SER A 232 25.00 -9.97 28.58
CA SER A 232 25.32 -11.37 28.94
C SER A 232 25.70 -12.26 27.76
N THR A 233 25.61 -11.74 26.53
CA THR A 233 25.73 -12.50 25.29
C THR A 233 26.79 -11.86 24.39
N PRO A 234 28.08 -12.29 24.47
CA PRO A 234 29.19 -11.64 23.76
C PRO A 234 29.01 -11.52 22.25
N ALA A 235 28.35 -12.51 21.62
CA ALA A 235 28.04 -12.50 20.18
C ALA A 235 27.15 -11.32 19.74
N ARG A 236 26.40 -10.70 20.66
CA ARG A 236 25.54 -9.52 20.43
C ARG A 236 26.27 -8.18 20.67
N SER A 237 27.59 -8.19 20.96
CA SER A 237 28.39 -6.98 21.16
C SER A 237 28.62 -6.16 19.89
N ILE A 238 28.74 -4.84 20.02
CA ILE A 238 29.06 -3.91 18.91
C ILE A 238 30.56 -3.92 18.58
N LYS A 239 31.45 -4.11 19.57
CA LYS A 239 32.92 -4.01 19.39
C LYS A 239 33.46 -4.85 18.22
N PRO A 240 33.10 -6.15 18.04
CA PRO A 240 33.59 -6.96 16.92
C PRO A 240 33.06 -6.56 15.54
N ARG A 241 32.18 -5.55 15.46
CA ARG A 241 31.53 -5.02 14.25
C ARG A 241 31.90 -3.55 14.00
N ALA A 242 32.78 -2.96 14.80
CA ALA A 242 33.08 -1.54 14.77
C ALA A 242 33.60 -1.05 13.41
N HIS A 243 34.49 -1.81 12.78
CA HIS A 243 34.99 -1.47 11.43
C HIS A 243 33.90 -1.57 10.36
N ALA A 244 33.02 -2.57 10.44
CA ALA A 244 31.87 -2.70 9.54
C ALA A 244 30.88 -1.52 9.66
N PHE A 245 30.59 -1.07 10.88
CA PHE A 245 29.76 0.13 11.10
C PHE A 245 30.47 1.42 10.64
N TYR A 246 31.80 1.51 10.75
CA TYR A 246 32.58 2.59 10.14
C TYR A 246 32.49 2.57 8.60
N ARG A 247 32.64 1.42 7.94
CA ARG A 247 32.49 1.28 6.48
C ARG A 247 31.10 1.70 5.99
N ILE A 248 30.04 1.34 6.73
CA ILE A 248 28.68 1.83 6.48
C ILE A 248 28.63 3.36 6.58
N ALA A 249 29.14 3.93 7.69
CA ALA A 249 29.17 5.39 7.88
C ALA A 249 29.93 6.12 6.76
N TYR A 250 31.03 5.55 6.28
CA TYR A 250 31.82 6.07 5.16
C TYR A 250 31.01 6.07 3.85
N HIS A 251 30.47 4.92 3.46
CA HIS A 251 29.72 4.77 2.20
C HIS A 251 28.48 5.68 2.14
N TYR A 252 27.77 5.86 3.26
CA TYR A 252 26.59 6.74 3.31
C TYR A 252 26.91 8.22 3.64
N ASN A 253 28.20 8.62 3.66
CA ASN A 253 28.66 9.99 3.92
C ASN A 253 28.17 10.55 5.27
N SER A 254 28.38 9.79 6.35
CA SER A 254 28.01 10.17 7.72
C SER A 254 28.58 11.55 8.12
N PRO A 255 27.74 12.47 8.62
CA PRO A 255 28.18 13.75 9.18
C PRO A 255 29.16 13.64 10.36
N ARG A 256 29.24 12.49 11.04
CA ARG A 256 30.19 12.25 12.14
C ARG A 256 31.63 12.08 11.68
N LEU A 257 31.85 11.77 10.41
CA LEU A 257 33.20 11.68 9.84
C LEU A 257 33.92 13.03 9.78
N ASN A 258 33.19 14.16 9.92
CA ASN A 258 33.78 15.50 10.07
C ASN A 258 34.64 15.65 11.34
N GLU A 259 34.41 14.82 12.37
CA GLU A 259 35.24 14.76 13.59
C GLU A 259 36.44 13.79 13.43
N GLY A 260 36.51 13.10 12.29
CA GLY A 260 37.61 12.23 11.88
C GLY A 260 37.24 10.74 11.86
N ALA A 261 37.58 10.06 10.75
CA ALA A 261 37.31 8.63 10.55
C ALA A 261 37.76 7.74 11.73
N ARG A 262 38.98 7.96 12.24
CA ARG A 262 39.52 7.22 13.39
C ARG A 262 38.75 7.50 14.69
N ALA A 263 38.27 8.72 14.92
CA ALA A 263 37.51 9.06 16.12
C ALA A 263 36.17 8.29 16.16
N LEU A 264 35.42 8.29 15.05
CA LEU A 264 34.18 7.52 14.93
C LEU A 264 34.42 6.00 15.09
N CYS A 265 35.52 5.49 14.53
CA CYS A 265 35.90 4.09 14.66
C CYS A 265 36.23 3.71 16.12
N GLU A 266 36.95 4.55 16.86
CA GLU A 266 37.25 4.32 18.28
C GLU A 266 35.99 4.39 19.16
N ILE A 267 35.05 5.31 18.89
CA ILE A 267 33.75 5.34 19.60
C ILE A 267 32.99 4.01 19.39
N LEU A 268 33.01 3.47 18.17
CA LEU A 268 32.39 2.18 17.84
C LEU A 268 33.12 0.98 18.46
N LYS A 269 34.46 1.00 18.53
CA LYS A 269 35.27 -0.06 19.17
C LYS A 269 35.09 -0.12 20.68
N ASN A 270 34.85 1.02 21.32
CA ASN A 270 34.67 1.12 22.76
C ASN A 270 33.18 1.06 23.17
N ALA A 271 32.24 1.06 22.22
CA ALA A 271 30.80 1.06 22.46
C ALA A 271 30.34 -0.04 23.44
N GLN A 272 29.67 0.35 24.51
CA GLN A 272 29.20 -0.57 25.55
C GLN A 272 27.71 -0.87 25.39
N VAL A 273 27.33 -2.12 25.65
CA VAL A 273 25.93 -2.58 25.64
C VAL A 273 25.56 -3.09 27.02
N TYR A 274 24.43 -2.62 27.54
CA TYR A 274 23.93 -2.95 28.86
C TYR A 274 22.52 -3.57 28.79
N GLU A 275 22.27 -4.54 29.65
CA GLU A 275 20.94 -5.09 29.91
C GLU A 275 20.28 -4.35 31.06
N THR A 276 19.00 -4.00 30.88
CA THR A 276 18.19 -3.35 31.92
C THR A 276 16.70 -3.63 31.72
N ASP A 277 15.93 -3.55 32.81
CA ASP A 277 14.46 -3.59 32.78
C ASP A 277 13.83 -2.19 32.76
N GLY A 278 14.64 -1.14 33.00
CA GLY A 278 14.21 0.24 33.13
C GLY A 278 14.56 1.09 31.91
N ILE A 279 13.92 0.84 30.77
CA ILE A 279 13.93 1.78 29.64
C ILE A 279 12.52 2.34 29.49
N ALA A 280 12.34 3.62 29.82
CA ALA A 280 11.10 4.34 29.52
C ALA A 280 11.29 5.19 28.26
N ALA A 281 10.21 5.72 27.72
CA ALA A 281 10.29 6.76 26.70
C ALA A 281 9.19 7.81 26.86
N THR A 282 9.40 8.97 26.27
CA THR A 282 8.37 9.98 26.07
C THR A 282 8.16 10.15 24.58
N LEU A 283 6.90 10.04 24.15
CA LEU A 283 6.49 10.36 22.78
C LEU A 283 6.10 11.83 22.73
N TYR A 284 6.63 12.56 21.75
CA TYR A 284 6.39 13.99 21.57
C TYR A 284 5.78 14.27 20.19
N ILE A 285 4.80 15.16 20.13
CA ILE A 285 4.30 15.75 18.89
C ILE A 285 4.20 17.27 19.06
N ASN A 286 4.55 18.04 18.03
CA ASN A 286 4.40 19.50 18.03
C ASN A 286 3.20 19.91 17.15
N GLN A 287 2.32 20.78 17.67
CA GLN A 287 1.23 21.41 16.93
C GLN A 287 0.92 22.81 17.49
N ASP A 288 0.84 23.83 16.63
CA ASP A 288 0.71 25.27 16.95
C ASP A 288 1.86 25.82 17.80
N ASP A 289 3.11 25.43 17.49
CA ASP A 289 4.30 25.67 18.34
C ASP A 289 4.19 25.11 19.77
N ARG A 290 3.25 24.18 20.01
CA ARG A 290 3.05 23.51 21.30
C ARG A 290 3.43 22.05 21.20
N GLU A 291 4.53 21.72 21.86
CA GLU A 291 4.87 20.35 22.19
C GLU A 291 3.81 19.72 23.11
N ARG A 292 3.42 18.49 22.79
CA ARG A 292 2.52 17.64 23.58
C ARG A 292 3.19 16.29 23.76
N SER A 293 3.23 15.82 24.99
CA SER A 293 4.00 14.64 25.38
C SER A 293 3.14 13.54 26.02
N TYR A 294 3.55 12.30 25.82
CA TYR A 294 2.97 11.11 26.44
C TYR A 294 4.08 10.22 26.98
N GLU A 295 4.05 9.92 28.29
CA GLU A 295 5.03 9.02 28.90
C GLU A 295 4.66 7.56 28.61
N LYS A 296 5.47 6.93 27.77
CA LYS A 296 5.43 5.53 27.37
C LYS A 296 6.29 4.73 28.35
N GLY A 297 5.64 4.14 29.35
CA GLY A 297 6.32 3.55 30.52
C GLY A 297 7.36 2.46 30.23
N GLN A 298 7.31 1.80 29.06
CA GLN A 298 8.36 0.89 28.60
C GLN A 298 8.70 1.11 27.11
N SER A 299 9.98 1.07 26.79
CA SER A 299 10.51 0.87 25.44
C SER A 299 11.68 -0.13 25.49
N ASP A 300 12.24 -0.47 24.34
CA ASP A 300 13.18 -1.59 24.20
C ASP A 300 14.56 -1.14 23.71
N LEU A 301 14.84 0.16 23.70
CA LEU A 301 16.13 0.71 23.31
C LEU A 301 16.38 2.10 23.91
N HIS A 302 17.57 2.32 24.46
CA HIS A 302 18.15 3.65 24.61
C HIS A 302 19.56 3.66 24.02
N ILE A 303 19.96 4.80 23.46
CA ILE A 303 21.32 5.06 22.98
C ILE A 303 21.68 6.45 23.49
N GLU A 304 22.70 6.53 24.33
CA GLU A 304 23.29 7.77 24.85
C GLU A 304 24.78 7.82 24.47
N GLU A 305 25.34 9.02 24.39
CA GLU A 305 26.75 9.26 24.08
C GLU A 305 27.26 10.27 25.11
N GLU A 306 27.91 9.76 26.15
CA GLU A 306 28.38 10.55 27.29
C GLU A 306 29.91 10.56 27.28
N GLU A 307 30.51 11.74 27.38
CA GLU A 307 31.99 11.93 27.43
C GLU A 307 32.78 11.26 26.28
N GLY A 308 32.14 11.01 25.13
CA GLY A 308 32.73 10.33 23.97
C GLY A 308 32.59 8.79 23.99
N GLN A 309 31.87 8.24 24.97
CA GLN A 309 31.55 6.83 25.08
C GLN A 309 30.11 6.56 24.59
N LEU A 310 29.98 5.72 23.56
CA LEU A 310 28.68 5.24 23.09
C LEU A 310 28.13 4.16 24.04
N ASN A 311 26.94 4.39 24.59
CA ASN A 311 26.27 3.53 25.57
C ASN A 311 24.90 3.11 25.03
N ILE A 312 24.65 1.80 24.95
CA ILE A 312 23.44 1.21 24.35
C ILE A 312 22.73 0.36 25.40
N PHE A 313 21.44 0.61 25.63
CA PHE A 313 20.62 -0.11 26.60
C PHE A 313 19.57 -0.94 25.88
N VAL A 314 19.50 -2.22 26.23
CA VAL A 314 18.54 -3.19 25.69
C VAL A 314 17.84 -3.92 26.84
N PRO A 315 16.66 -4.54 26.59
CA PRO A 315 15.97 -5.33 27.59
C PRO A 315 16.83 -6.48 28.13
N ARG A 316 16.66 -6.79 29.42
CA ARG A 316 17.15 -8.02 30.05
C ARG A 316 16.32 -9.25 29.65
N ASP A 317 15.00 -9.08 29.44
CA ASP A 317 14.14 -10.12 28.84
C ASP A 317 14.64 -10.48 27.43
N LYS A 318 14.96 -11.76 27.21
CA LYS A 318 15.60 -12.21 25.97
C LYS A 318 14.70 -12.08 24.74
N ARG A 319 13.37 -12.22 24.90
CA ARG A 319 12.41 -12.05 23.80
C ARG A 319 12.32 -10.59 23.35
N SER A 320 12.26 -9.66 24.30
CA SER A 320 12.24 -8.22 24.04
C SER A 320 13.61 -7.73 23.53
N GLN A 321 14.70 -8.32 24.01
CA GLN A 321 16.06 -8.10 23.50
C GLN A 321 16.17 -8.53 22.03
N GLU A 322 15.64 -9.69 21.66
CA GLU A 322 15.60 -10.16 20.27
C GLU A 322 14.77 -9.27 19.35
N ALA A 323 13.58 -8.84 19.81
CA ALA A 323 12.77 -7.86 19.09
C ALA A 323 13.48 -6.50 18.93
N CYS A 324 14.34 -6.12 19.88
CA CYS A 324 15.19 -4.94 19.76
C CYS A 324 16.30 -5.13 18.70
N TYR A 325 17.11 -6.19 18.80
CA TYR A 325 18.20 -6.48 17.85
C TYR A 325 17.73 -6.67 16.40
N ALA A 326 16.54 -7.26 16.22
CA ALA A 326 15.94 -7.44 14.90
C ALA A 326 15.33 -6.16 14.30
N ARG A 327 15.04 -5.11 15.10
CA ARG A 327 14.25 -3.95 14.63
C ARG A 327 14.68 -2.58 15.18
N LYS A 328 14.69 -2.40 16.50
CA LYS A 328 14.97 -1.08 17.10
C LYS A 328 16.46 -0.73 17.05
N LEU A 329 17.35 -1.65 17.41
CA LEU A 329 18.78 -1.38 17.48
C LEU A 329 19.40 -1.06 16.09
N PRO A 330 19.08 -1.76 14.99
CA PRO A 330 19.54 -1.35 13.65
C PRO A 330 19.11 0.08 13.29
N LEU A 331 17.85 0.43 13.58
CA LEU A 331 17.31 1.77 13.29
C LEU A 331 17.94 2.84 14.18
N GLY A 332 18.09 2.58 15.47
CA GLY A 332 18.71 3.50 16.42
C GLY A 332 20.19 3.72 16.13
N LEU A 333 20.94 2.65 15.83
CA LEU A 333 22.37 2.72 15.53
C LEU A 333 22.63 3.38 14.18
N PHE A 334 21.88 3.04 13.12
CA PHE A 334 22.01 3.74 11.84
C PHE A 334 21.59 5.21 11.94
N ARG A 335 20.54 5.52 12.73
CA ARG A 335 20.18 6.91 13.03
C ARG A 335 21.30 7.64 13.76
N TRP A 336 21.89 7.06 14.79
CA TRP A 336 23.03 7.65 15.51
C TRP A 336 24.23 7.89 14.58
N LEU A 337 24.59 6.91 13.73
CA LEU A 337 25.66 7.04 12.73
C LEU A 337 25.41 8.19 11.74
N MET A 338 24.16 8.42 11.33
CA MET A 338 23.82 9.46 10.36
C MET A 338 23.46 10.82 11.00
N THR A 339 23.16 10.88 12.29
CA THR A 339 22.86 12.12 13.01
C THR A 339 24.14 12.83 13.46
N PRO A 340 24.40 14.08 13.00
CA PRO A 340 25.50 14.90 13.51
C PRO A 340 25.36 15.24 14.99
N SER A 341 26.48 15.57 15.62
CA SER A 341 26.61 15.95 17.03
C SER A 341 25.84 17.23 17.43
N ASP A 342 25.33 18.01 16.46
CA ASP A 342 24.40 19.13 16.71
C ASP A 342 22.93 18.68 16.90
N GLY A 343 22.65 17.37 16.83
CA GLY A 343 21.34 16.77 17.05
C GLY A 343 20.34 16.94 15.89
N ARG A 344 20.77 17.45 14.74
CA ARG A 344 19.90 17.69 13.58
C ARG A 344 19.32 16.38 13.03
N ARG A 345 18.00 16.36 12.79
CA ARG A 345 17.33 15.23 12.10
C ARG A 345 17.93 15.05 10.70
N VAL A 346 18.17 13.79 10.33
CA VAL A 346 18.68 13.37 9.02
C VAL A 346 17.75 12.30 8.46
N GLU A 347 17.45 12.37 7.17
CA GLU A 347 16.66 11.39 6.43
C GLU A 347 17.48 10.10 6.24
N LEU A 348 16.90 8.94 6.57
CA LEU A 348 17.64 7.68 6.66
C LEU A 348 17.46 6.84 5.39
N ASN A 349 18.57 6.46 4.77
CA ASN A 349 18.58 5.57 3.63
C ASN A 349 18.15 4.14 4.02
N GLU A 350 17.11 3.60 3.39
CA GLU A 350 16.61 2.26 3.68
C GLU A 350 17.64 1.14 3.44
N LYS A 351 18.49 1.27 2.41
CA LYS A 351 19.55 0.29 2.15
C LYS A 351 20.58 0.34 3.28
N GLY A 352 20.99 1.54 3.71
CA GLY A 352 21.89 1.70 4.86
C GLY A 352 21.33 1.10 6.15
N LEU A 353 20.02 1.23 6.37
CA LEU A 353 19.33 0.55 7.47
C LEU A 353 19.36 -0.98 7.34
N ARG A 354 19.06 -1.54 6.15
CA ARG A 354 19.14 -2.99 5.91
C ARG A 354 20.55 -3.54 6.14
N VAL A 355 21.57 -2.90 5.58
CA VAL A 355 22.98 -3.32 5.76
C VAL A 355 23.40 -3.23 7.23
N THR A 356 22.98 -2.20 7.96
CA THR A 356 23.21 -2.08 9.41
C THR A 356 22.55 -3.24 10.17
N ALA A 357 21.34 -3.65 9.78
CA ALA A 357 20.66 -4.80 10.37
C ALA A 357 21.37 -6.13 10.08
N SER A 358 21.87 -6.33 8.85
CA SER A 358 22.66 -7.50 8.46
C SER A 358 23.97 -7.59 9.27
N VAL A 359 24.77 -6.53 9.30
CA VAL A 359 26.03 -6.47 10.07
C VAL A 359 25.79 -6.71 11.56
N LEU A 360 24.73 -6.14 12.14
CA LEU A 360 24.41 -6.31 13.56
C LEU A 360 24.05 -7.77 13.92
N ASN A 361 23.28 -8.45 13.07
CA ASN A 361 22.70 -9.76 13.39
C ASN A 361 23.51 -10.96 12.83
N SER A 362 24.45 -10.73 11.91
CA SER A 362 25.32 -11.78 11.36
C SER A 362 26.55 -12.08 12.23
N SER A 363 27.20 -13.22 11.96
CA SER A 363 28.45 -13.62 12.61
C SER A 363 29.63 -12.73 12.21
N ARG A 364 30.65 -12.59 13.08
CA ARG A 364 31.84 -11.76 12.81
C ARG A 364 32.61 -12.19 11.55
N PHE A 365 32.55 -13.49 11.22
CA PHE A 365 33.35 -14.10 10.16
C PHE A 365 32.85 -13.78 8.74
N VAL A 366 31.59 -13.35 8.58
CA VAL A 366 30.96 -13.06 7.27
C VAL A 366 30.76 -11.56 7.03
N LEU A 367 31.39 -10.71 7.83
CA LEU A 367 31.17 -9.26 7.76
C LEU A 367 31.79 -8.63 6.51
N SER A 368 32.92 -9.13 6.00
CA SER A 368 33.49 -8.60 4.75
C SER A 368 32.59 -8.96 3.57
N ASP A 369 32.21 -10.24 3.44
CA ASP A 369 31.28 -10.76 2.43
C ASP A 369 29.99 -9.90 2.34
N ILE A 370 29.34 -9.67 3.49
CA ILE A 370 28.11 -8.86 3.57
C ILE A 370 28.34 -7.41 3.10
N LEU A 371 29.49 -6.81 3.43
CA LEU A 371 29.82 -5.46 3.01
C LEU A 371 30.19 -5.39 1.52
N GLU A 372 30.78 -6.44 0.98
CA GLU A 372 31.19 -6.53 -0.43
C GLU A 372 30.01 -6.83 -1.36
N ASP A 373 29.14 -7.79 -1.02
CA ASP A 373 27.89 -8.08 -1.73
C ASP A 373 26.94 -6.87 -1.76
N GLU A 374 26.87 -6.12 -0.65
CA GLU A 374 26.09 -4.88 -0.58
C GLU A 374 26.82 -3.67 -1.19
N GLY A 375 28.05 -3.82 -1.70
CA GLY A 375 28.81 -2.77 -2.39
C GLY A 375 29.25 -1.61 -1.48
N ILE A 376 29.43 -1.87 -0.18
CA ILE A 376 29.89 -0.89 0.80
C ILE A 376 31.38 -0.63 0.64
N ALA A 377 31.74 0.65 0.57
CA ALA A 377 33.11 1.09 0.35
C ALA A 377 34.08 0.60 1.45
N ALA A 378 35.35 0.42 1.10
CA ALA A 378 36.39 -0.04 2.02
C ALA A 378 36.71 0.97 3.13
N GLY A 379 36.55 2.28 2.86
CA GLY A 379 36.93 3.35 3.78
C GLY A 379 38.38 3.82 3.59
N GLU A 380 38.87 4.55 4.58
CA GLU A 380 40.24 5.12 4.67
C GLU A 380 41.09 4.49 5.78
N LEU A 381 40.50 3.57 6.55
CA LEU A 381 41.18 2.80 7.59
C LEU A 381 41.45 1.40 7.07
N GLU A 382 42.61 0.84 7.44
CA GLU A 382 42.91 -0.58 7.24
C GLU A 382 42.17 -1.41 8.30
N ASP A 383 41.74 -2.62 7.93
CA ASP A 383 40.90 -3.47 8.78
C ASP A 383 41.73 -4.13 9.89
N ASP A 384 41.60 -3.66 11.14
CA ASP A 384 42.39 -4.15 12.28
C ASP A 384 41.77 -5.39 12.96
N TYR A 385 41.46 -6.41 12.16
CA TYR A 385 41.15 -7.75 12.66
C TYR A 385 42.39 -8.39 13.30
N GLU A 386 42.51 -8.29 14.62
CA GLU A 386 43.36 -9.21 15.38
C GLU A 386 42.83 -10.65 15.19
N GLU A 387 43.60 -11.48 14.47
CA GLU A 387 43.38 -12.92 14.40
C GLU A 387 43.63 -13.53 15.78
N VAL A 388 42.57 -13.62 16.59
CA VAL A 388 42.57 -14.39 17.83
C VAL A 388 42.70 -15.87 17.46
N GLU A 389 43.92 -16.40 17.56
CA GLU A 389 44.24 -17.81 17.37
C GLU A 389 43.29 -18.70 18.20
N GLU A 390 42.75 -19.75 17.58
CA GLU A 390 41.93 -20.73 18.29
C GLU A 390 42.83 -21.65 19.14
N PRO A 391 42.40 -22.02 20.37
CA PRO A 391 43.12 -23.01 21.16
C PRO A 391 43.02 -24.39 20.47
N GLU A 392 44.15 -24.97 20.07
CA GLU A 392 44.19 -26.24 19.33
C GLU A 392 43.38 -27.35 20.02
N GLU A 393 42.32 -27.85 19.36
CA GLU A 393 41.68 -29.11 19.76
C GLU A 393 42.65 -30.27 19.48
N THR A 394 43.13 -30.92 20.55
CA THR A 394 44.08 -32.01 20.43
C THR A 394 43.39 -33.26 19.83
N PRO A 395 43.87 -33.78 18.67
CA PRO A 395 43.19 -34.89 18.00
C PRO A 395 43.38 -36.19 18.78
N ASN A 396 42.29 -36.72 19.32
CA ASN A 396 42.31 -37.95 20.12
C ASN A 396 42.39 -39.18 19.19
N VAL A 397 43.48 -39.95 19.27
CA VAL A 397 43.78 -41.06 18.35
C VAL A 397 43.49 -42.41 19.00
N GLU A 398 42.40 -43.06 18.60
CA GLU A 398 42.19 -44.53 18.58
C GLU A 398 40.74 -44.81 18.10
N GLY A 399 40.43 -45.76 17.22
CA GLY A 399 41.29 -46.59 16.36
C GLY A 399 40.42 -47.35 15.35
N ALA A 400 40.84 -47.45 14.09
CA ALA A 400 39.99 -48.00 13.02
C ALA A 400 40.19 -49.51 12.80
N GLN A 401 39.12 -50.29 12.92
CA GLN A 401 38.99 -51.60 12.27
C GLN A 401 37.52 -51.97 12.07
N ALA A 402 37.20 -52.60 10.92
CA ALA A 402 35.82 -52.87 10.49
C ALA A 402 35.55 -54.38 10.39
N ILE A 403 34.37 -54.82 10.83
CA ILE A 403 33.83 -56.16 10.64
C ILE A 403 32.32 -56.05 10.36
N GLU A 404 31.84 -56.75 9.33
CA GLU A 404 30.41 -56.89 9.00
C GLU A 404 29.80 -58.18 9.62
N PRO A 405 28.46 -58.34 9.69
CA PRO A 405 27.80 -59.10 10.75
C PRO A 405 27.64 -60.61 10.50
N HIS A 406 27.44 -61.39 11.58
CA HIS A 406 26.80 -62.71 11.49
C HIS A 406 26.06 -63.17 12.77
N VAL A 407 24.73 -63.17 12.69
CA VAL A 407 23.73 -64.21 13.08
C VAL A 407 24.02 -65.21 14.24
N ALA A 408 23.12 -65.19 15.25
CA ALA A 408 22.68 -66.30 16.15
C ALA A 408 23.72 -66.95 17.11
N GLU A 409 23.36 -67.58 18.23
CA GLU A 409 22.14 -68.34 18.55
C GLU A 409 21.71 -68.24 20.05
N GLU A 410 20.83 -69.14 20.51
CA GLU A 410 20.02 -69.01 21.75
C GLU A 410 20.76 -69.27 23.08
N SER A 411 20.14 -68.82 24.20
CA SER A 411 20.46 -69.29 25.55
C SER A 411 19.19 -69.70 26.31
N HIS A 412 19.31 -70.73 27.17
CA HIS A 412 18.16 -71.40 27.80
C HIS A 412 18.32 -71.39 29.34
N VAL A 413 17.26 -70.91 30.03
CA VAL A 413 16.66 -71.32 31.34
C VAL A 413 17.54 -72.09 32.38
N VAL A 414 17.47 -71.89 33.70
CA VAL A 414 16.34 -71.54 34.61
C VAL A 414 16.84 -70.80 35.89
N GLY A 415 16.05 -69.82 36.38
CA GLY A 415 15.66 -69.54 37.80
C GLY A 415 16.72 -69.37 38.92
N ASP A 416 16.42 -68.82 40.10
CA ASP A 416 15.14 -68.39 40.73
C ASP A 416 15.49 -67.68 42.10
N VAL A 417 14.66 -66.93 42.86
CA VAL A 417 13.21 -66.59 42.86
C VAL A 417 12.96 -65.32 43.75
N VAL A 418 12.01 -64.43 43.40
CA VAL A 418 11.20 -63.48 44.27
C VAL A 418 11.96 -62.42 45.13
N ASP A 419 11.60 -61.12 45.16
CA ASP A 419 10.27 -60.57 45.53
C ASP A 419 9.82 -59.27 44.79
N SER A 420 8.54 -58.91 44.96
CA SER A 420 7.73 -57.87 44.29
C SER A 420 8.06 -56.44 44.77
N SER A 421 7.83 -55.33 44.05
CA SER A 421 6.82 -54.94 43.03
C SER A 421 7.37 -53.76 42.16
N GLY A 422 6.85 -53.33 41.00
CA GLY A 422 5.59 -53.60 40.28
C GLY A 422 4.97 -52.28 39.75
N GLN A 423 5.65 -51.55 38.85
CA GLN A 423 5.39 -51.45 37.39
C GLN A 423 3.94 -51.08 37.00
N ASP A 424 3.64 -49.96 36.31
CA ASP A 424 4.06 -49.39 35.00
C ASP A 424 3.10 -49.72 33.82
N PRO A 425 3.09 -48.94 32.71
CA PRO A 425 1.84 -48.59 32.02
C PRO A 425 1.54 -49.34 30.71
N ILE A 426 0.40 -48.99 30.10
CA ILE A 426 -0.13 -49.52 28.83
C ILE A 426 0.00 -48.47 27.71
N ALA A 427 0.21 -48.94 26.46
CA ALA A 427 0.04 -48.15 25.24
C ALA A 427 -0.74 -48.93 24.16
N ALA A 428 -1.21 -48.20 23.14
CA ALA A 428 -1.65 -48.66 21.82
C ALA A 428 -3.04 -49.35 21.63
N THR A 429 -4.03 -48.51 21.26
CA THR A 429 -4.73 -48.58 19.94
C THR A 429 -6.06 -49.35 19.77
N ALA A 430 -6.95 -48.70 18.98
CA ALA A 430 -8.14 -49.17 18.23
C ALA A 430 -9.46 -49.53 18.95
N LEU A 431 -10.54 -48.85 18.52
CA LEU A 431 -11.85 -49.46 18.19
C LEU A 431 -12.67 -48.54 17.25
N ALA A 432 -13.74 -49.06 16.62
CA ALA A 432 -14.65 -48.29 15.75
C ALA A 432 -16.06 -48.93 15.69
N LYS A 433 -17.11 -48.10 15.54
CA LYS A 433 -18.56 -48.45 15.38
C LYS A 433 -19.19 -49.18 16.60
N ALA A 434 -20.51 -49.16 16.87
CA ALA A 434 -21.67 -48.30 16.55
C ALA A 434 -22.57 -48.29 17.84
N GLU A 435 -23.83 -47.83 17.99
CA GLU A 435 -25.03 -47.78 17.11
C GLU A 435 -26.20 -47.11 17.90
N ALA A 436 -27.27 -46.62 17.22
CA ALA A 436 -28.63 -46.30 17.76
C ALA A 436 -28.77 -45.23 18.90
N GLU A 437 -29.92 -44.56 19.17
CA GLU A 437 -31.24 -44.38 18.53
C GLU A 437 -31.92 -43.09 19.07
N GLY A 438 -32.99 -42.55 18.41
CA GLY A 438 -33.99 -41.68 19.08
C GLY A 438 -34.29 -40.27 18.52
N THR A 439 -35.31 -40.16 17.66
CA THR A 439 -36.10 -38.94 17.30
C THR A 439 -37.29 -38.74 18.29
N PRO A 440 -38.16 -37.69 18.27
CA PRO A 440 -38.62 -36.86 17.12
C PRO A 440 -38.88 -35.34 17.36
N ASP A 441 -39.60 -34.72 16.41
CA ASP A 441 -39.75 -33.29 16.11
C ASP A 441 -40.95 -32.54 16.75
N LEU A 442 -41.26 -31.37 16.17
CA LEU A 442 -42.43 -30.45 16.32
C LEU A 442 -42.40 -29.39 17.45
N GLU A 443 -43.03 -28.22 17.33
CA GLU A 443 -43.24 -27.24 16.22
C GLU A 443 -44.11 -26.05 16.72
N VAL A 444 -43.86 -24.82 16.23
CA VAL A 444 -44.89 -23.82 15.78
C VAL A 444 -45.84 -23.08 16.80
N LEU A 445 -46.13 -21.79 16.48
CA LEU A 445 -47.14 -20.84 17.04
C LEU A 445 -46.99 -20.35 18.52
N VAL A 446 -47.59 -19.24 18.99
CA VAL A 446 -47.64 -17.82 18.51
C VAL A 446 -48.30 -16.90 19.59
N SER A 447 -47.89 -15.64 19.62
CA SER A 447 -48.41 -14.42 20.29
C SER A 447 -49.75 -14.41 21.10
N SER A 448 -49.70 -13.85 22.33
CA SER A 448 -50.66 -12.89 22.95
C SER A 448 -50.12 -12.43 24.32
N GLN A 449 -49.78 -11.16 24.62
CA GLN A 449 -50.55 -9.89 24.72
C GLN A 449 -50.98 -9.51 26.16
N LEU A 450 -50.50 -8.34 26.62
CA LEU A 450 -51.16 -7.34 27.51
C LEU A 450 -51.44 -7.71 28.99
N ALA A 451 -51.45 -6.79 29.96
CA ALA A 451 -50.98 -5.39 30.07
C ALA A 451 -51.06 -4.90 31.53
N LEU A 452 -50.54 -3.70 31.85
CA LEU A 452 -51.27 -2.70 32.67
C LEU A 452 -50.69 -1.27 32.55
N SER A 453 -51.55 -0.28 32.79
CA SER A 453 -51.38 1.18 32.61
C SER A 453 -50.28 1.84 33.50
N SER A 454 -49.80 3.07 33.23
CA SER A 454 -50.61 4.29 33.07
C SER A 454 -50.04 5.47 32.24
N ARG A 455 -50.94 6.45 32.00
CA ARG A 455 -50.92 7.75 31.28
C ARG A 455 -50.09 8.86 31.99
N GLN A 456 -49.75 10.05 31.44
CA GLN A 456 -50.00 10.73 30.14
C GLN A 456 -48.95 11.88 29.86
N GLU A 457 -49.04 12.50 28.68
CA GLU A 457 -48.31 13.70 28.13
C GLU A 457 -48.69 15.06 28.81
N PRO A 458 -48.30 16.32 28.39
CA PRO A 458 -47.72 16.77 27.08
C PRO A 458 -46.77 18.03 26.93
N VAL A 459 -45.97 18.00 25.83
CA VAL A 459 -45.75 19.05 24.77
C VAL A 459 -45.09 20.45 25.00
N HIS A 460 -44.13 20.77 24.10
CA HIS A 460 -43.55 22.07 23.64
C HIS A 460 -42.69 22.99 24.57
N GLY A 461 -41.79 23.77 23.92
CA GLY A 461 -40.95 24.85 24.50
C GLY A 461 -41.53 26.28 24.28
N PRO A 462 -40.74 27.39 24.12
CA PRO A 462 -39.35 27.47 23.60
C PRO A 462 -38.40 28.57 24.19
N PHE A 463 -37.18 28.67 23.64
CA PHE A 463 -36.28 29.85 23.41
C PHE A 463 -35.87 30.90 24.50
N LEU A 464 -34.56 31.24 24.46
CA LEU A 464 -33.88 32.55 24.66
C LEU A 464 -33.71 33.23 26.06
N THR A 465 -32.46 33.18 26.59
CA THR A 465 -31.57 34.32 27.06
C THR A 465 -32.04 35.41 28.06
N PRO A 466 -31.13 36.20 28.73
CA PRO A 466 -29.69 36.04 29.04
C PRO A 466 -29.26 36.45 30.50
N SER A 467 -27.96 36.28 30.82
CA SER A 467 -27.04 37.09 31.69
C SER A 467 -27.54 38.01 32.85
N LEU A 468 -26.80 38.04 33.98
CA LEU A 468 -25.96 39.19 34.45
C LEU A 468 -25.35 39.05 35.89
N VAL A 469 -24.06 39.40 36.01
CA VAL A 469 -23.37 40.11 37.14
C VAL A 469 -23.27 39.54 38.57
N SER A 470 -22.06 39.09 38.89
CA SER A 470 -21.13 39.41 40.01
C SER A 470 -21.57 40.10 41.33
N ARG A 471 -20.92 39.70 42.44
CA ARG A 471 -20.28 40.56 43.49
C ARG A 471 -19.30 39.73 44.35
N ASP A 472 -18.05 40.16 44.56
CA ASP A 472 -17.48 41.04 45.62
C ASP A 472 -17.43 40.43 47.05
N ALA A 473 -16.39 40.57 47.90
CA ALA A 473 -14.97 40.99 47.72
C ALA A 473 -14.12 40.82 49.01
N ALA A 474 -12.79 40.58 48.87
CA ALA A 474 -11.67 40.91 49.81
C ALA A 474 -11.67 40.26 51.24
N THR A 475 -10.65 40.37 52.13
CA THR A 475 -9.38 41.15 52.25
C THR A 475 -8.23 40.34 52.92
N GLY A 476 -6.94 40.69 52.69
CA GLY A 476 -5.79 40.22 53.51
C GLY A 476 -4.38 40.43 52.90
N LEU A 477 -3.43 41.02 53.66
CA LEU A 477 -2.02 41.40 53.28
C LEU A 477 -1.16 41.51 54.58
N PRO A 478 0.17 41.85 54.59
CA PRO A 478 1.19 42.02 53.51
C PRO A 478 2.29 40.89 53.55
N VAL A 479 3.64 40.96 53.34
CA VAL A 479 4.74 41.98 53.30
C VAL A 479 5.96 41.55 52.41
N SER A 480 6.45 42.49 51.58
CA SER A 480 7.85 42.85 51.17
C SER A 480 9.03 41.83 51.24
N HIS A 481 9.89 41.67 50.23
CA HIS A 481 10.81 42.70 49.67
C HIS A 481 11.22 42.52 48.18
N GLN A 482 11.88 43.55 47.62
CA GLN A 482 12.23 43.80 46.20
C GLN A 482 13.65 44.47 46.10
N PRO A 483 14.25 44.85 44.93
CA PRO A 483 13.70 45.19 43.59
C PRO A 483 14.41 44.40 42.43
N ALA A 484 14.52 44.76 41.13
CA ALA A 484 14.19 45.98 40.37
C ALA A 484 13.96 45.78 38.84
N GLN A 485 13.03 46.56 38.27
CA GLN A 485 13.13 47.49 37.11
C GLN A 485 13.97 47.17 35.83
N SER A 486 13.56 47.52 34.59
CA SER A 486 12.29 48.15 34.12
C SER A 486 12.10 48.21 32.58
N ARG A 487 10.82 48.32 32.18
CA ARG A 487 10.23 48.97 30.97
C ARG A 487 10.31 48.33 29.57
N ARG A 488 9.12 48.22 28.96
CA ARG A 488 8.84 48.15 27.51
C ARG A 488 8.67 49.57 26.93
N LEU A 489 8.59 49.69 25.61
CA LEU A 489 7.60 50.55 24.92
C LEU A 489 7.35 50.07 23.48
N SER A 490 6.36 50.65 22.80
CA SER A 490 5.96 50.38 21.40
C SER A 490 5.56 51.69 20.72
N GLY A 491 5.67 51.77 19.39
CA GLY A 491 5.27 52.94 18.58
C GLY A 491 5.67 52.78 17.12
N SER A 492 4.94 53.41 16.20
CA SER A 492 5.14 53.31 14.75
C SER A 492 5.15 54.67 14.02
N ASP A 493 5.68 54.63 12.79
CA ASP A 493 5.40 55.51 11.64
C ASP A 493 6.02 56.92 11.48
N LEU A 494 6.21 57.22 10.19
CA LEU A 494 6.34 58.52 9.48
C LEU A 494 7.66 59.32 9.45
N ALA A 495 8.28 59.31 8.25
CA ALA A 495 8.79 60.48 7.47
C ALA A 495 10.01 61.30 8.00
N GLN A 496 10.83 61.99 7.18
CA GLN A 496 11.08 62.03 5.73
C GLN A 496 12.44 62.73 5.44
N ASP A 497 13.16 62.32 4.37
CA ASP A 497 14.21 63.08 3.62
C ASP A 497 15.42 63.66 4.45
N VAL A 498 16.53 64.19 3.90
CA VAL A 498 16.99 64.60 2.55
C VAL A 498 18.46 64.12 2.41
N SER A 499 18.81 63.15 1.55
CA SER A 499 19.24 63.27 0.14
C SER A 499 20.42 64.22 -0.19
N TYR A 500 21.52 63.72 -0.76
CA TYR A 500 22.30 64.30 -1.90
C TYR A 500 23.34 63.22 -2.35
N ILE A 501 23.34 62.61 -3.54
CA ILE A 501 23.42 63.10 -4.95
C ILE A 501 24.85 63.57 -5.30
N HIS A 502 25.54 63.18 -6.39
CA HIS A 502 25.38 62.20 -7.50
C HIS A 502 26.82 61.93 -8.06
N ALA A 503 27.18 61.17 -9.10
CA ALA A 503 26.59 60.82 -10.41
C ALA A 503 27.39 59.62 -11.03
N ARG A 504 27.06 58.97 -12.15
CA ARG A 504 25.92 59.04 -13.10
C ARG A 504 25.78 57.70 -13.86
N SER A 505 24.65 57.50 -14.54
CA SER A 505 24.33 56.38 -15.44
C SER A 505 24.91 56.59 -16.87
N ASP A 506 24.77 55.72 -17.89
CA ASP A 506 23.88 54.57 -18.20
C ASP A 506 24.61 53.51 -19.07
N PHE A 507 24.17 52.23 -19.05
CA PHE A 507 23.48 51.57 -20.21
C PHE A 507 23.19 50.06 -20.01
N ALA A 508 22.12 49.62 -20.69
CA ALA A 508 21.76 48.22 -21.07
C ALA A 508 21.28 47.24 -19.97
N ILE A 509 20.44 46.29 -20.41
CA ILE A 509 19.70 45.31 -19.57
C ILE A 509 20.09 43.89 -19.97
N THR A 510 20.59 43.09 -19.02
CA THR A 510 20.52 41.62 -19.04
C THR A 510 20.36 41.10 -17.61
N GLY A 511 19.20 40.55 -17.29
CA GLY A 511 18.94 39.96 -15.98
C GLY A 511 19.25 38.47 -15.95
N GLN A 512 20.22 38.05 -15.15
CA GLN A 512 20.31 36.68 -14.66
C GLN A 512 20.40 36.68 -13.14
N ARG A 513 19.51 35.92 -12.50
CA ARG A 513 19.47 35.63 -11.07
C ARG A 513 19.76 34.14 -10.94
N PRO A 514 20.71 33.69 -10.09
CA PRO A 514 21.11 32.29 -10.07
C PRO A 514 19.91 31.39 -9.71
N MET A 515 19.56 30.49 -10.63
CA MET A 515 18.59 29.42 -10.38
C MET A 515 19.24 28.35 -9.51
N ILE A 516 18.58 27.99 -8.41
CA ILE A 516 18.73 26.65 -7.83
C ILE A 516 18.00 25.72 -8.81
N GLN A 517 18.74 24.87 -9.51
CA GLN A 517 18.13 23.84 -10.36
C GLN A 517 17.57 22.70 -9.48
N PRO A 518 16.44 22.08 -9.85
CA PRO A 518 16.11 20.76 -9.34
C PRO A 518 17.22 19.79 -9.69
N ILE A 519 17.47 18.78 -8.86
CA ILE A 519 18.34 17.66 -9.23
C ILE A 519 17.63 16.90 -10.35
N LEU A 520 18.03 17.12 -11.61
CA LEU A 520 17.66 16.24 -12.70
C LEU A 520 18.21 14.85 -12.40
N ALA A 521 17.37 13.82 -12.54
CA ALA A 521 17.86 12.46 -12.73
C ALA A 521 18.85 12.47 -13.90
N SER A 522 20.09 12.07 -13.65
CA SER A 522 21.17 12.26 -14.62
C SER A 522 20.84 11.52 -15.93
N PRO A 523 20.85 12.17 -17.11
CA PRO A 523 20.40 11.54 -18.36
C PRO A 523 21.14 10.24 -18.69
N ALA A 524 22.40 10.10 -18.24
CA ALA A 524 23.17 8.87 -18.37
C ALA A 524 22.55 7.67 -17.62
N LEU A 525 21.94 7.90 -16.45
CA LEU A 525 21.30 6.85 -15.65
C LEU A 525 19.97 6.41 -16.26
N ALA A 526 19.13 7.36 -16.67
CA ALA A 526 17.88 7.07 -17.37
C ALA A 526 18.12 6.32 -18.70
N ASN A 527 19.16 6.72 -19.46
CA ASN A 527 19.58 6.00 -20.66
C ASN A 527 20.09 4.58 -20.35
N GLN A 528 20.78 4.38 -19.21
CA GLN A 528 21.25 3.06 -18.79
C GLN A 528 20.11 2.13 -18.40
N GLU A 529 19.08 2.64 -17.72
CA GLU A 529 17.87 1.87 -17.38
C GLU A 529 17.06 1.51 -18.63
N ALA A 530 16.87 2.46 -19.55
CA ALA A 530 16.23 2.20 -20.83
C ALA A 530 16.96 1.12 -21.64
N ALA A 531 18.29 1.20 -21.75
CA ALA A 531 19.10 0.21 -22.46
C ALA A 531 19.07 -1.19 -21.79
N ARG A 532 19.12 -1.26 -20.45
CA ARG A 532 18.96 -2.53 -19.71
C ARG A 532 17.59 -3.17 -19.97
N TYR A 533 16.54 -2.37 -20.02
CA TYR A 533 15.19 -2.85 -20.26
C TYR A 533 14.95 -3.24 -21.73
N GLN A 534 15.51 -2.51 -22.69
CA GLN A 534 15.51 -2.93 -24.10
C GLN A 534 16.18 -4.30 -24.27
N ALA A 535 17.36 -4.52 -23.66
CA ALA A 535 18.05 -5.81 -23.70
C ALA A 535 17.25 -6.96 -23.02
N LEU A 536 16.46 -6.65 -21.98
CA LEU A 536 15.52 -7.61 -21.39
C LEU A 536 14.43 -8.02 -22.40
N LEU A 537 13.83 -7.05 -23.11
CA LEU A 537 12.81 -7.34 -24.13
C LEU A 537 13.39 -8.11 -25.32
N GLU A 538 14.58 -7.75 -25.80
CA GLU A 538 15.27 -8.45 -26.90
C GLU A 538 15.54 -9.93 -26.53
N ARG A 539 15.99 -10.19 -25.30
CA ARG A 539 16.17 -11.55 -24.78
C ARG A 539 14.85 -12.31 -24.67
N ILE A 540 13.78 -11.65 -24.22
CA ILE A 540 12.43 -12.22 -24.10
C ILE A 540 11.87 -12.62 -25.46
N VAL A 541 11.93 -11.73 -26.44
CA VAL A 541 11.49 -11.99 -27.82
C VAL A 541 12.31 -13.12 -28.44
N THR A 542 13.62 -13.14 -28.20
CA THR A 542 14.50 -14.23 -28.64
C THR A 542 14.11 -15.57 -28.01
N ALA A 543 13.89 -15.63 -26.69
CA ALA A 543 13.49 -16.85 -25.99
C ALA A 543 12.16 -17.40 -26.51
N ALA A 544 11.14 -16.53 -26.63
CA ALA A 544 9.82 -16.90 -27.13
C ALA A 544 9.86 -17.42 -28.58
N ARG A 545 10.66 -16.80 -29.46
CA ARG A 545 10.79 -17.19 -30.88
C ARG A 545 11.69 -18.41 -31.14
N THR A 546 12.62 -18.75 -30.24
CA THR A 546 13.62 -19.81 -30.50
C THR A 546 13.04 -21.21 -30.39
N THR A 547 12.19 -21.48 -29.40
CA THR A 547 11.49 -22.77 -29.24
C THR A 547 10.04 -22.54 -28.77
N PRO A 548 9.16 -21.99 -29.63
CA PRO A 548 7.78 -21.65 -29.27
C PRO A 548 6.96 -22.92 -29.02
N ARG A 549 6.78 -23.28 -27.74
CA ARG A 549 5.98 -24.41 -27.27
C ARG A 549 5.32 -24.07 -25.94
N LEU A 550 4.08 -24.53 -25.75
CA LEU A 550 3.50 -24.62 -24.42
C LEU A 550 4.23 -25.71 -23.61
N PRO A 551 4.42 -25.55 -22.29
CA PRO A 551 4.82 -26.65 -21.43
C PRO A 551 3.67 -27.67 -21.34
N SER A 552 3.99 -28.95 -21.19
CA SER A 552 2.97 -30.00 -21.00
C SER A 552 2.60 -30.19 -19.53
N GLU A 553 1.33 -30.47 -19.27
CA GLU A 553 0.83 -30.75 -17.92
C GLU A 553 1.44 -32.06 -17.38
N GLY A 554 1.94 -32.03 -16.13
CA GLY A 554 2.52 -33.20 -15.47
C GLY A 554 4.01 -33.47 -15.76
N THR A 555 4.71 -32.63 -16.53
CA THR A 555 6.18 -32.78 -16.70
C THR A 555 6.92 -32.28 -15.45
N TYR A 556 7.06 -33.17 -14.46
CA TYR A 556 7.71 -32.86 -13.18
C TYR A 556 9.21 -32.56 -13.31
N ASN A 557 9.63 -31.37 -12.88
CA ASN A 557 11.00 -31.16 -12.44
C ASN A 557 11.07 -31.39 -10.92
N MET A 558 11.93 -32.32 -10.48
CA MET A 558 12.05 -32.73 -9.07
C MET A 558 12.73 -31.66 -8.17
N THR A 559 13.12 -30.52 -8.73
CA THR A 559 13.61 -29.35 -7.97
C THR A 559 12.65 -28.89 -6.87
N GLY A 560 11.33 -29.09 -7.00
CA GLY A 560 10.37 -28.76 -5.94
C GLY A 560 10.63 -29.49 -4.61
N LEU A 561 11.04 -30.76 -4.65
CA LEU A 561 11.42 -31.53 -3.46
C LEU A 561 12.81 -31.14 -2.92
N SER A 562 13.74 -30.76 -3.82
CA SER A 562 15.03 -30.18 -3.42
C SER A 562 14.85 -28.83 -2.73
N LEU A 563 13.89 -28.01 -3.17
CA LEU A 563 13.60 -26.71 -2.57
C LEU A 563 12.87 -26.85 -1.23
N ALA A 564 11.95 -27.82 -1.09
CA ALA A 564 11.33 -28.13 0.20
C ALA A 564 12.33 -28.63 1.26
N LEU A 565 13.50 -29.15 0.85
CA LEU A 565 14.62 -29.47 1.74
C LEU A 565 15.51 -28.25 2.02
N ASN A 566 15.72 -27.36 1.03
CA ASN A 566 16.46 -26.11 1.22
C ASN A 566 15.70 -25.09 2.08
N ASP A 567 14.37 -25.11 2.09
CA ASP A 567 13.53 -24.30 3.00
C ASP A 567 13.77 -24.66 4.49
N LEU A 568 14.36 -25.83 4.76
CA LEU A 568 14.82 -26.26 6.08
C LEU A 568 16.25 -25.79 6.43
N MET A 569 17.04 -25.35 5.44
CA MET A 569 18.42 -24.87 5.57
C MET A 569 18.56 -23.49 4.94
N GLY A 570 17.90 -22.51 5.55
CA GLY A 570 17.64 -21.22 4.92
C GLY A 570 18.90 -20.42 4.55
N HIS A 571 18.91 -19.91 3.32
CA HIS A 571 19.64 -18.69 2.95
C HIS A 571 18.92 -17.92 1.84
N ASN A 572 19.20 -16.61 1.78
CA ASN A 572 18.89 -15.70 0.68
C ASN A 572 17.41 -15.30 0.44
N SER A 573 16.87 -14.57 1.43
CA SER A 573 16.13 -13.31 1.23
C SER A 573 15.13 -13.23 0.05
N TYR A 574 13.88 -13.64 0.32
CA TYR A 574 12.70 -13.11 -0.40
C TYR A 574 11.98 -12.13 0.53
N ASP A 575 11.80 -10.87 0.11
CA ASP A 575 11.26 -9.82 0.98
C ASP A 575 9.77 -10.03 1.28
N GLY A 576 9.49 -10.46 2.51
CA GLY A 576 8.14 -10.74 3.01
C GLY A 576 7.32 -9.49 3.38
N LEU A 577 7.84 -8.27 3.21
CA LEU A 577 7.30 -7.05 3.82
C LEU A 577 6.34 -6.22 2.95
N ASP A 578 5.63 -6.81 1.98
CA ASP A 578 4.49 -6.13 1.32
C ASP A 578 3.24 -7.03 1.20
N ARG A 579 2.48 -7.12 2.30
CA ARG A 579 1.23 -7.89 2.33
C ARG A 579 -0.03 -7.07 2.02
N PHE A 580 0.09 -5.78 1.65
CA PHE A 580 -1.06 -4.86 1.61
C PHE A 580 -1.10 -3.84 0.45
N SER A 581 -0.17 -3.85 -0.51
CA SER A 581 -0.11 -2.84 -1.58
C SER A 581 -0.43 -3.34 -3.01
N ARG A 582 -0.47 -4.67 -3.23
CA ARG A 582 -0.29 -5.29 -4.57
C ARG A 582 -1.55 -5.57 -5.39
N PHE A 583 -2.44 -4.59 -5.57
CA PHE A 583 -3.61 -4.72 -6.49
C PHE A 583 -3.45 -4.07 -7.87
N ARG A 584 -2.37 -3.31 -8.11
CA ARG A 584 -1.82 -2.98 -9.43
C ARG A 584 -0.29 -2.91 -9.32
N PRO A 585 0.47 -3.05 -10.43
CA PRO A 585 1.88 -2.65 -10.47
C PRO A 585 2.02 -1.17 -10.06
N SER A 586 2.56 -0.95 -8.86
CA SER A 586 2.59 0.34 -8.18
C SER A 586 3.80 1.19 -8.57
N SER A 587 4.93 0.56 -8.90
CA SER A 587 6.06 1.25 -9.54
C SER A 587 5.99 1.15 -11.06
N GLN A 588 6.70 2.07 -11.74
CA GLN A 588 6.92 1.98 -13.18
C GLN A 588 7.68 0.70 -13.57
N ARG A 589 8.61 0.24 -12.72
CA ARG A 589 9.37 -0.99 -12.91
C ARG A 589 8.47 -2.23 -12.91
N ASP A 590 7.44 -2.28 -12.06
CA ASP A 590 6.49 -3.39 -12.05
C ASP A 590 5.65 -3.44 -13.34
N ARG A 591 5.31 -2.29 -13.93
CA ARG A 591 4.62 -2.20 -15.23
C ARG A 591 5.53 -2.67 -16.37
N MET A 592 6.80 -2.26 -16.33
CA MET A 592 7.81 -2.71 -17.29
C MET A 592 8.05 -4.23 -17.23
N ILE A 593 8.14 -4.80 -16.02
CA ILE A 593 8.24 -6.26 -15.79
C ILE A 593 6.97 -6.99 -16.20
N GLY A 594 5.78 -6.45 -15.89
CA GLY A 594 4.50 -6.99 -16.35
C GLY A 594 4.44 -7.12 -17.86
N ALA A 595 4.61 -5.99 -18.58
CA ALA A 595 4.56 -5.90 -20.03
C ALA A 595 5.65 -6.74 -20.72
N ALA A 596 6.81 -6.93 -20.09
CA ALA A 596 7.86 -7.83 -20.56
C ALA A 596 7.41 -9.31 -20.53
N GLY A 597 6.72 -9.75 -19.47
CA GLY A 597 6.11 -11.09 -19.43
C GLY A 597 4.91 -11.25 -20.38
N GLU A 598 4.10 -10.20 -20.56
CA GLU A 598 3.03 -10.19 -21.58
C GLU A 598 3.62 -10.36 -22.98
N LEU A 599 4.72 -9.66 -23.31
CA LEU A 599 5.42 -9.80 -24.58
C LEU A 599 5.94 -11.22 -24.81
N TYR A 600 6.48 -11.86 -23.76
CA TYR A 600 6.91 -13.26 -23.81
C TYR A 600 5.75 -14.17 -24.23
N VAL A 601 4.58 -14.02 -23.60
CA VAL A 601 3.38 -14.81 -23.92
C VAL A 601 2.82 -14.47 -25.30
N PHE A 602 2.82 -13.19 -25.69
CA PHE A 602 2.36 -12.74 -27.01
C PHE A 602 3.21 -13.33 -28.14
N GLU A 603 4.54 -13.20 -28.08
CA GLU A 603 5.44 -13.79 -29.08
C GLU A 603 5.42 -15.32 -29.00
N LEU A 604 5.29 -15.94 -27.83
CA LEU A 604 5.15 -17.40 -27.72
C LEU A 604 3.94 -17.89 -28.52
N LEU A 605 2.75 -17.33 -28.25
CA LEU A 605 1.49 -17.70 -28.91
C LEU A 605 1.50 -17.42 -30.42
N LYS A 606 2.08 -16.27 -30.82
CA LYS A 606 2.21 -15.82 -32.21
C LYS A 606 3.10 -16.73 -33.07
N ASN A 607 4.09 -17.40 -32.48
CA ASN A 607 5.03 -18.28 -33.20
C ASN A 607 4.80 -19.77 -32.94
N LEU A 608 3.67 -20.16 -32.33
CA LEU A 608 3.32 -21.58 -32.14
C LEU A 608 3.26 -22.34 -33.48
N SER A 609 3.45 -23.66 -33.40
CA SER A 609 3.31 -24.57 -34.53
C SER A 609 2.35 -25.71 -34.15
N PRO A 610 1.16 -25.82 -34.79
CA PRO A 610 0.61 -24.93 -35.82
C PRO A 610 0.39 -23.48 -35.33
N GLU A 611 0.43 -22.53 -36.28
CA GLU A 611 0.13 -21.12 -36.02
C GLU A 611 -1.34 -20.95 -35.62
N LEU A 612 -1.63 -20.00 -34.72
CA LEU A 612 -3.01 -19.72 -34.27
C LEU A 612 -3.75 -18.84 -35.29
N PRO A 613 -4.82 -19.34 -35.96
CA PRO A 613 -5.49 -18.59 -37.03
C PRO A 613 -6.01 -17.22 -36.56
N GLY A 614 -5.58 -16.16 -37.25
CA GLY A 614 -5.97 -14.78 -36.95
C GLY A 614 -5.33 -14.15 -35.70
N PHE A 615 -4.42 -14.82 -35.00
CA PHE A 615 -3.75 -14.24 -33.82
C PHE A 615 -2.81 -13.10 -34.24
N SER A 616 -3.00 -11.92 -33.65
CA SER A 616 -2.34 -10.67 -34.04
C SER A 616 -2.24 -9.68 -32.87
N LEU A 617 -1.64 -8.51 -33.10
CA LEU A 617 -1.48 -7.47 -32.08
C LEU A 617 -2.83 -6.92 -31.53
N GLU A 618 -3.95 -7.15 -32.22
CA GLU A 618 -5.29 -6.81 -31.72
C GLU A 618 -5.78 -7.75 -30.59
N ASN A 619 -5.16 -8.92 -30.43
CA ASN A 619 -5.45 -9.85 -29.35
C ASN A 619 -4.81 -9.43 -28.02
N TRP A 620 -3.73 -8.63 -28.04
CA TRP A 620 -3.07 -8.11 -26.84
C TRP A 620 -3.76 -6.84 -26.34
N ARG A 621 -4.55 -6.94 -25.27
CA ARG A 621 -5.49 -5.92 -24.78
C ARG A 621 -5.13 -5.32 -23.42
N SER A 622 -3.94 -5.63 -22.91
CA SER A 622 -3.40 -5.02 -21.70
C SER A 622 -3.15 -3.51 -21.86
N THR A 623 -3.48 -2.75 -20.82
CA THR A 623 -3.17 -1.33 -20.69
C THR A 623 -1.68 -1.04 -20.51
N ILE A 624 -0.86 -2.02 -20.08
CA ILE A 624 0.60 -1.85 -19.96
C ILE A 624 1.38 -2.28 -21.22
N ARG A 625 0.73 -2.75 -22.29
CA ARG A 625 1.41 -3.15 -23.54
C ARG A 625 2.31 -2.05 -24.14
N SER A 626 1.97 -0.77 -23.94
CA SER A 626 2.78 0.36 -24.45
C SER A 626 4.19 0.44 -23.85
N TYR A 627 4.46 -0.20 -22.71
CA TYR A 627 5.80 -0.24 -22.12
C TYR A 627 6.82 -1.01 -22.97
N VAL A 628 6.42 -1.83 -23.97
CA VAL A 628 7.38 -2.52 -24.84
C VAL A 628 7.84 -1.71 -26.06
N SER A 629 7.39 -0.47 -26.21
CA SER A 629 7.71 0.45 -27.32
C SER A 629 9.20 0.78 -27.49
N VAL A 630 10.06 0.43 -26.53
CA VAL A 630 11.53 0.54 -26.67
C VAL A 630 12.15 -0.62 -27.46
N HIS A 631 11.42 -1.71 -27.71
CA HIS A 631 11.89 -2.81 -28.55
C HIS A 631 11.68 -2.48 -30.05
N PRO A 632 12.67 -2.70 -30.94
CA PRO A 632 12.57 -2.32 -32.36
C PRO A 632 11.31 -2.80 -33.09
N ASP A 633 10.91 -4.06 -32.89
CA ASP A 633 9.70 -4.64 -33.52
C ASP A 633 8.36 -3.99 -33.04
N TYR A 634 8.40 -3.12 -32.03
CA TYR A 634 7.23 -2.60 -31.33
C TYR A 634 7.19 -1.07 -31.17
N THR A 635 8.04 -0.30 -31.86
CA THR A 635 8.08 1.17 -31.71
C THR A 635 6.72 1.85 -31.90
N ASP A 636 5.90 1.27 -32.78
CA ASP A 636 4.60 1.83 -33.16
C ASP A 636 3.43 1.32 -32.28
N ILE A 637 3.69 0.55 -31.21
CA ILE A 637 2.63 -0.04 -30.37
C ILE A 637 1.81 1.02 -29.63
N HIS A 638 0.56 1.20 -30.05
CA HIS A 638 -0.35 2.16 -29.43
C HIS A 638 -0.90 1.65 -28.09
N PRO A 639 -1.08 2.51 -27.07
CA PRO A 639 -1.77 2.15 -25.82
C PRO A 639 -3.16 1.54 -26.06
N TRP A 640 -3.58 0.62 -25.19
CA TRP A 640 -4.95 0.10 -25.22
C TRP A 640 -5.89 1.07 -24.49
N ASN A 641 -6.76 1.75 -25.25
CA ASN A 641 -7.64 2.81 -24.75
C ASN A 641 -9.11 2.34 -24.54
N HIS A 642 -9.30 1.04 -24.32
CA HIS A 642 -10.61 0.42 -24.10
C HIS A 642 -10.62 -0.37 -22.79
N ARG A 643 -11.78 -0.93 -22.41
CA ARG A 643 -11.89 -1.74 -21.21
C ARG A 643 -11.10 -3.05 -21.38
N GLU A 644 -9.98 -3.15 -20.67
CA GLU A 644 -9.27 -4.39 -20.39
C GLU A 644 -10.19 -5.41 -19.70
N THR A 645 -10.11 -6.68 -20.10
CA THR A 645 -10.91 -7.80 -19.55
C THR A 645 -10.01 -8.96 -19.14
N SER A 646 -9.01 -9.25 -19.97
CA SER A 646 -7.79 -10.00 -19.68
C SER A 646 -6.66 -9.42 -20.54
N ASP A 647 -5.40 -9.73 -20.22
CA ASP A 647 -4.24 -9.13 -20.88
C ASP A 647 -4.17 -9.48 -22.38
N LEU A 648 -4.59 -10.69 -22.74
CA LEU A 648 -4.93 -11.05 -24.12
C LEU A 648 -6.31 -11.72 -24.21
N GLU A 649 -6.97 -11.57 -25.36
CA GLU A 649 -8.20 -12.28 -25.71
C GLU A 649 -8.05 -12.93 -27.09
N TYR A 650 -8.40 -14.21 -27.22
CA TYR A 650 -8.40 -14.92 -28.51
C TYR A 650 -9.73 -15.65 -28.72
N ASP A 651 -10.35 -15.46 -29.88
CA ASP A 651 -11.58 -16.15 -30.27
C ASP A 651 -11.19 -17.34 -31.16
N ASP A 652 -11.11 -18.55 -30.59
CA ASP A 652 -10.54 -19.76 -31.23
C ASP A 652 -11.52 -20.37 -32.26
N SER A 653 -11.81 -19.60 -33.30
CA SER A 653 -12.80 -19.91 -34.34
C SER A 653 -12.46 -21.13 -35.19
N GLU A 654 -11.22 -21.61 -35.15
CA GLU A 654 -10.80 -22.85 -35.81
C GLU A 654 -10.65 -24.03 -34.84
N GLY A 655 -10.41 -23.80 -33.55
CA GLY A 655 -10.17 -24.83 -32.53
C GLY A 655 -8.68 -25.16 -32.33
N ALA A 656 -7.78 -24.33 -32.89
CA ALA A 656 -6.35 -24.59 -32.96
C ALA A 656 -5.65 -24.44 -31.60
N LEU A 657 -6.04 -23.44 -30.80
CA LEU A 657 -5.52 -23.30 -29.43
C LEU A 657 -6.11 -24.39 -28.53
N THR A 658 -7.35 -24.81 -28.78
CA THR A 658 -8.02 -25.89 -28.05
C THR A 658 -7.37 -27.24 -28.29
N GLU A 659 -7.09 -27.61 -29.54
CA GLU A 659 -6.37 -28.84 -29.86
C GLU A 659 -4.96 -28.84 -29.24
N LEU A 660 -4.23 -27.71 -29.31
CA LEU A 660 -2.93 -27.56 -28.65
C LEU A 660 -3.01 -27.69 -27.12
N MET A 661 -4.09 -27.23 -26.48
CA MET A 661 -4.30 -27.41 -25.04
C MET A 661 -4.67 -28.86 -24.68
N ILE A 662 -5.37 -29.58 -25.56
CA ILE A 662 -5.63 -31.02 -25.42
C ILE A 662 -4.31 -31.82 -25.55
N ASP A 663 -3.52 -31.55 -26.59
CA ASP A 663 -2.26 -32.27 -26.86
C ASP A 663 -1.16 -32.01 -25.81
N ASN A 664 -1.20 -30.85 -25.14
CA ASN A 664 -0.34 -30.58 -23.99
C ASN A 664 -0.92 -31.09 -22.64
N GLY A 665 -2.07 -31.76 -22.66
CA GLY A 665 -2.68 -32.43 -21.52
C GLY A 665 -3.58 -31.56 -20.63
N TYR A 666 -3.75 -30.27 -20.94
CA TYR A 666 -4.52 -29.31 -20.13
C TYR A 666 -6.04 -29.42 -20.27
N LEU A 667 -6.53 -30.07 -21.34
CA LEU A 667 -7.96 -30.24 -21.62
C LEU A 667 -8.28 -31.69 -21.98
N GLU A 668 -9.35 -32.21 -21.38
CA GLU A 668 -9.86 -33.55 -21.65
C GLU A 668 -10.43 -33.63 -23.09
N ARG A 669 -9.81 -34.46 -23.95
CA ARG A 669 -10.21 -34.64 -25.36
C ARG A 669 -11.71 -34.95 -25.50
N ASP A 670 -12.22 -35.90 -24.71
CA ASP A 670 -13.63 -36.33 -24.69
C ASP A 670 -14.64 -35.20 -24.40
N ILE A 671 -14.19 -34.06 -23.86
CA ILE A 671 -15.03 -32.88 -23.56
C ILE A 671 -14.76 -31.74 -24.56
N TRP A 672 -13.50 -31.53 -24.93
CA TRP A 672 -13.03 -30.33 -25.63
C TRP A 672 -12.72 -30.51 -27.12
N GLU A 673 -12.68 -31.74 -27.63
CA GLU A 673 -12.43 -31.99 -29.06
C GLU A 673 -13.51 -31.31 -29.94
N ASN A 674 -13.06 -30.64 -31.01
CA ASN A 674 -13.88 -29.80 -31.90
C ASN A 674 -14.57 -28.58 -31.21
N LYS A 675 -14.26 -28.25 -29.94
CA LYS A 675 -14.74 -27.00 -29.31
C LYS A 675 -13.98 -25.79 -29.85
N LYS A 676 -14.64 -24.63 -29.77
CA LYS A 676 -14.17 -23.35 -30.34
C LYS A 676 -14.45 -22.20 -29.36
N PRO A 677 -13.90 -22.26 -28.13
CA PRO A 677 -14.21 -21.32 -27.07
C PRO A 677 -13.48 -19.98 -27.26
N LYS A 678 -13.98 -18.95 -26.58
CA LYS A 678 -13.23 -17.72 -26.36
C LYS A 678 -12.23 -17.89 -25.22
N TYR A 679 -10.96 -17.64 -25.50
CA TYR A 679 -9.89 -17.61 -24.52
C TYR A 679 -9.71 -16.23 -23.92
N TYR A 680 -9.73 -16.18 -22.59
CA TYR A 680 -9.27 -15.06 -21.77
C TYR A 680 -7.90 -15.45 -21.19
N LEU A 681 -6.85 -14.77 -21.63
CA LEU A 681 -5.47 -15.10 -21.28
C LEU A 681 -4.89 -14.00 -20.40
N GLU A 682 -4.46 -14.39 -19.20
CA GLU A 682 -3.97 -13.50 -18.15
C GLU A 682 -2.49 -13.83 -17.86
N VAL A 683 -1.64 -12.81 -17.74
CA VAL A 683 -0.20 -12.98 -17.58
C VAL A 683 0.25 -12.47 -16.22
N LYS A 684 0.85 -13.34 -15.42
CA LYS A 684 1.29 -13.03 -14.06
C LYS A 684 2.81 -13.17 -13.95
N THR A 685 3.51 -12.07 -14.22
CA THR A 685 4.99 -12.02 -14.26
C THR A 685 5.62 -11.86 -12.87
N THR A 686 6.75 -12.54 -12.60
CA THR A 686 7.67 -12.21 -11.49
C THR A 686 9.14 -12.33 -11.90
N THR A 687 9.98 -11.57 -11.18
CA THR A 687 11.45 -11.68 -11.23
C THR A 687 11.99 -12.82 -10.36
N GLY A 688 11.25 -13.21 -9.31
CA GLY A 688 11.52 -14.39 -8.47
C GLY A 688 10.89 -15.70 -8.98
N PRO A 689 10.96 -16.79 -8.19
CA PRO A 689 10.54 -18.15 -8.56
C PRO A 689 9.02 -18.28 -8.77
N CYS A 690 8.57 -19.40 -9.34
CA CYS A 690 7.16 -19.63 -9.67
C CYS A 690 6.26 -19.68 -8.43
N GLU A 691 6.82 -20.17 -7.33
CA GLU A 691 6.21 -20.43 -6.03
C GLU A 691 5.94 -19.12 -5.26
N ALA A 692 6.53 -18.00 -5.69
CA ALA A 692 6.15 -16.68 -5.20
C ALA A 692 4.66 -16.41 -5.50
N PRO A 693 3.89 -15.84 -4.55
CA PRO A 693 2.47 -15.59 -4.75
C PRO A 693 2.23 -14.57 -5.88
N PHE A 694 1.17 -14.78 -6.66
CA PHE A 694 0.68 -13.81 -7.64
C PHE A 694 -0.71 -13.31 -7.23
N TYR A 695 -1.00 -12.06 -7.59
CA TYR A 695 -2.21 -11.35 -7.19
C TYR A 695 -3.16 -11.20 -8.37
N MET A 696 -4.46 -11.26 -8.09
CA MET A 696 -5.52 -11.07 -9.08
C MET A 696 -6.59 -10.11 -8.56
N SER A 697 -7.20 -9.35 -9.47
CA SER A 697 -8.25 -8.42 -9.08
C SER A 697 -9.56 -9.14 -8.74
N LYS A 698 -10.44 -8.49 -7.97
CA LYS A 698 -11.81 -8.98 -7.72
C LYS A 698 -12.65 -9.14 -8.99
N SER A 699 -12.20 -8.60 -10.13
CA SER A 699 -12.83 -8.81 -11.44
C SER A 699 -12.28 -10.06 -12.13
N GLN A 700 -10.96 -10.29 -12.05
CA GLN A 700 -10.31 -11.51 -12.58
C GLN A 700 -10.78 -12.75 -11.83
N TYR A 701 -10.83 -12.73 -10.50
CA TYR A 701 -11.37 -13.84 -9.69
C TYR A 701 -12.82 -14.19 -10.07
N ARG A 702 -13.66 -13.19 -10.36
CA ARG A 702 -15.03 -13.41 -10.84
C ARG A 702 -15.05 -14.00 -12.25
N LEU A 703 -14.27 -13.46 -13.19
CA LEU A 703 -14.20 -13.98 -14.56
C LEU A 703 -13.66 -15.41 -14.64
N ILE A 704 -12.70 -15.77 -13.77
CA ILE A 704 -12.21 -17.13 -13.55
C ILE A 704 -13.37 -18.09 -13.21
N HIS A 705 -14.24 -17.68 -12.29
CA HIS A 705 -15.41 -18.46 -11.88
C HIS A 705 -16.54 -18.46 -12.93
N GLU A 706 -16.78 -17.33 -13.62
CA GLU A 706 -17.71 -17.24 -14.76
C GLU A 706 -17.33 -18.16 -15.94
N CYS A 707 -16.06 -18.58 -16.04
CA CYS A 707 -15.59 -19.51 -17.06
C CYS A 707 -15.52 -20.98 -16.59
N GLN A 708 -15.55 -21.26 -15.28
CA GLN A 708 -15.28 -22.60 -14.70
C GLN A 708 -16.05 -23.75 -15.35
N ASP A 709 -17.35 -23.54 -15.57
CA ASP A 709 -18.30 -24.52 -16.11
C ASP A 709 -18.78 -24.14 -17.52
N SER A 710 -18.14 -23.16 -18.16
CA SER A 710 -18.44 -22.76 -19.53
C SER A 710 -17.83 -23.73 -20.54
N MET A 711 -18.53 -23.95 -21.65
CA MET A 711 -18.03 -24.68 -22.83
C MET A 711 -17.67 -23.74 -23.99
N ASP A 712 -18.03 -22.46 -23.86
CA ASP A 712 -17.84 -21.40 -24.86
C ASP A 712 -16.73 -20.42 -24.45
N LYS A 713 -16.17 -20.57 -23.25
CA LYS A 713 -15.11 -19.73 -22.69
C LYS A 713 -14.11 -20.57 -21.90
N ILE A 714 -12.83 -20.21 -21.99
CA ILE A 714 -11.76 -20.73 -21.13
C ILE A 714 -10.98 -19.54 -20.57
N TYR A 715 -10.65 -19.58 -19.28
CA TYR A 715 -9.72 -18.64 -18.66
C TYR A 715 -8.39 -19.35 -18.37
N VAL A 716 -7.27 -18.72 -18.72
CA VAL A 716 -5.92 -19.28 -18.59
C VAL A 716 -4.99 -18.27 -17.94
N VAL A 717 -4.23 -18.70 -16.93
CA VAL A 717 -3.14 -17.89 -16.36
C VAL A 717 -1.79 -18.40 -16.85
N PHE A 718 -1.06 -17.56 -17.58
CA PHE A 718 0.34 -17.73 -17.91
C PHE A 718 1.20 -17.13 -16.79
N ARG A 719 1.76 -18.00 -15.94
CA ARG A 719 2.69 -17.64 -14.87
C ARG A 719 4.11 -17.58 -15.45
N VAL A 720 4.53 -16.39 -15.86
CA VAL A 720 5.91 -16.11 -16.25
C VAL A 720 6.72 -15.83 -14.99
N TYR A 721 7.85 -16.52 -14.80
CA TYR A 721 8.69 -16.37 -13.61
C TYR A 721 10.18 -16.32 -13.96
N GLU A 722 10.98 -15.81 -13.03
CA GLU A 722 12.42 -15.59 -13.20
C GLU A 722 12.80 -14.75 -14.44
N VAL A 723 11.91 -13.84 -14.87
CA VAL A 723 12.01 -13.13 -16.17
C VAL A 723 13.30 -12.32 -16.36
N GLU A 724 13.94 -11.87 -15.28
CA GLU A 724 15.23 -11.16 -15.33
C GLU A 724 16.47 -12.09 -15.42
N LYS A 725 16.33 -13.41 -15.19
CA LYS A 725 17.39 -14.41 -15.39
C LYS A 725 17.64 -14.74 -16.88
N ALA A 726 18.68 -15.52 -17.16
CA ALA A 726 19.09 -15.87 -18.53
C ALA A 726 18.02 -16.69 -19.29
N GLU A 727 17.34 -17.61 -18.60
CA GLU A 727 16.22 -18.39 -19.14
C GLU A 727 14.91 -17.90 -18.50
N VAL A 728 13.95 -17.49 -19.34
CA VAL A 728 12.60 -17.09 -18.89
C VAL A 728 11.77 -18.36 -18.70
N GLN A 729 11.16 -18.52 -17.53
CA GLN A 729 10.42 -19.74 -17.19
C GLN A 729 8.90 -19.50 -17.25
N LEU A 730 8.15 -20.54 -17.63
CA LEU A 730 6.70 -20.48 -17.82
C LEU A 730 6.00 -21.68 -17.15
N ARG A 731 4.90 -21.40 -16.45
CA ARG A 731 3.91 -22.39 -16.01
C ARG A 731 2.52 -21.91 -16.46
N VAL A 732 1.70 -22.81 -16.98
CA VAL A 732 0.34 -22.47 -17.45
C VAL A 732 -0.70 -23.13 -16.54
N TYR A 733 -1.73 -22.36 -16.19
CA TYR A 733 -2.86 -22.80 -15.38
C TYR A 733 -4.16 -22.61 -16.16
N VAL A 734 -4.66 -23.68 -16.77
CA VAL A 734 -5.94 -23.69 -17.50
C VAL A 734 -7.10 -23.91 -16.51
N ASN A 735 -8.20 -23.17 -16.69
CA ASN A 735 -9.38 -23.16 -15.82
C ASN A 735 -9.04 -23.08 -14.29
N PRO A 736 -8.42 -21.97 -13.82
CA PRO A 736 -7.91 -21.84 -12.44
C PRO A 736 -8.89 -22.15 -11.30
N ALA A 737 -10.20 -22.00 -11.50
CA ALA A 737 -11.22 -22.37 -10.51
C ALA A 737 -11.32 -23.90 -10.30
N ARG A 738 -11.10 -24.71 -11.33
CA ARG A 738 -11.01 -26.18 -11.17
C ARG A 738 -9.75 -26.57 -10.40
N LEU A 739 -8.67 -25.80 -10.56
CA LEU A 739 -7.43 -25.99 -9.81
C LEU A 739 -7.59 -25.62 -8.33
N GLU A 740 -8.46 -24.65 -7.99
CA GLU A 740 -8.87 -24.33 -6.61
C GLU A 740 -9.52 -25.55 -5.93
N GLY A 741 -10.53 -26.15 -6.57
CA GLY A 741 -11.20 -27.35 -6.06
C GLY A 741 -10.29 -28.58 -5.89
N SER A 742 -9.16 -28.61 -6.61
CA SER A 742 -8.12 -29.66 -6.48
C SER A 742 -6.99 -29.33 -5.49
N GLY A 743 -6.99 -28.13 -4.88
CA GLY A 743 -5.90 -27.64 -4.03
C GLY A 743 -4.61 -27.28 -4.77
N ARG A 744 -4.55 -27.40 -6.10
CA ARG A 744 -3.39 -27.06 -6.94
C ARG A 744 -3.15 -25.55 -7.06
N LEU A 745 -4.17 -24.74 -6.77
CA LEU A 745 -4.06 -23.31 -6.49
C LEU A 745 -4.80 -23.01 -5.18
N VAL A 746 -4.22 -22.18 -4.30
CA VAL A 746 -4.79 -21.84 -2.99
C VAL A 746 -5.08 -20.34 -2.95
N TYR A 747 -6.35 -19.98 -2.81
CA TYR A 747 -6.82 -18.60 -2.88
C TYR A 747 -7.01 -18.04 -1.46
N THR A 748 -6.00 -17.34 -0.94
CA THR A 748 -6.07 -16.72 0.38
C THR A 748 -6.89 -15.43 0.35
N ALA A 749 -8.16 -15.50 0.76
CA ALA A 749 -9.03 -14.34 0.87
C ALA A 749 -8.51 -13.28 1.87
N GLU A 750 -8.63 -12.00 1.53
CA GLU A 750 -8.36 -10.89 2.46
C GLU A 750 -9.45 -10.81 3.54
N THR A 751 -9.17 -11.42 4.69
CA THR A 751 -9.83 -11.21 6.01
C THR A 751 -11.29 -10.73 5.96
N TRP A 752 -12.22 -11.68 5.91
CA TRP A 752 -13.65 -11.42 6.11
C TRP A 752 -13.91 -10.72 7.45
N SER A 753 -14.62 -9.59 7.44
CA SER A 753 -15.20 -9.03 8.68
C SER A 753 -16.70 -9.33 8.73
N VAL A 754 -17.07 -10.33 9.52
CA VAL A 754 -18.46 -10.65 9.83
C VAL A 754 -18.90 -9.79 11.01
N ARG A 755 -20.11 -9.23 10.94
CA ARG A 755 -20.77 -8.52 12.04
C ARG A 755 -22.22 -9.01 12.13
N PRO A 756 -22.79 -9.21 13.33
CA PRO A 756 -24.22 -9.44 13.47
C PRO A 756 -25.03 -8.30 12.86
N GLY A 757 -26.15 -8.62 12.23
CA GLY A 757 -27.19 -7.63 11.95
C GLY A 757 -27.89 -7.23 13.26
N SER A 758 -28.49 -6.04 13.31
CA SER A 758 -29.13 -5.45 14.50
C SER A 758 -30.45 -6.11 14.93
N GLY A 759 -30.55 -7.44 14.84
CA GLY A 759 -31.77 -8.23 15.02
C GLY A 759 -31.50 -9.72 15.17
N ALA A 760 -30.42 -10.06 15.89
CA ALA A 760 -30.05 -11.40 16.35
C ALA A 760 -29.65 -11.33 17.83
#